data_AF-A0A210QR48-F1
#
_entry.id   AF-A0A210QR48-F1
#
_cell.length_a   1.000
_cell.length_b   1.000
_cell.length_c   1.000
_cell.angle_alpha   90.00
_cell.angle_beta   90.00
_cell.angle_gamma   90.00
#
_symmetry.space_group_name_H-M   'P 1'
#
loop_
_entity.id
_entity.type
_entity.pdbx_description
1 polymer ?
#
loop_
_entity_poly.entity_id
_entity_poly.type
_entity_poly.pdbx_seq_one_letter_code
_entity_poly.pdbx_strand_id
1 'polypeptide(L)'
;MGYRWLSVVILLTNAVYIGCFLPSRSSTTLSDTYTHADITKAGVTRAVANFLTDHGLVNGTHTDSDKALKTYFGSDFDNREKFDKRIGELTARMNSVQRNFGNIAMYTVNGERIEDAFNLLVRLSAQTRALTSVNPYGTDTQQRTFDSLAKALFVIQSFYSNTNWVEMNGATYCPAFGGHSGQLPQRAHFLGSTCLDCDSQSKENCQNNIVTDFLTSGYRPEQNIDLPTLISGKKCGHGWNTNYTELAIGGISKETSDVTSSPHAHIHSHAVDAAIQATETYLYKNGEGILSNLTVENFKLLMDLNSLQAVSKASLTFVIDVSGSMANDIKAVTDTCIGIVSGVQGTSNEPTNYILATFNDPESLTTGTVVTSGDDMISSLRALRVNGGGDCPEYSMSGILKGISLSRNGSTVYLFTDADAKDRSKVSEVIRNANSKDIKIHLLPTGSCSRRRRSIGRVRRNIDDIYRQIAEGTGGQVFETSTANLTTTLSELITEETPSSVIVVQTFSMSTTDSDRKVVIIDSTMDLFKIEVSGASSVDDVAVEDPTGSTLRYTAGVASRYYSAGKVIISVQKPMAGNWTIVRTRNQALAVNVTGSSAFDFSIELTELDGNGISYLIVGSPISGNNYTITSQLYNLDYNSSITLMTLVDMAGNEVERIKTTVHRTGTDMFAVSDVTMPPESFRVQLIGVLPEGESFQRTNPQVISPVNVKLTLRPNQDEFPLNEPQNITYRLNNYGSTNQTLEVDIDADSARLTTVTYDMYPGEIKEDHFQVTGHTQHQIITYTVSVRQSGSDTILQSLSDTVWFVSPACSISNNQGTCPEMVDPPASCQSITWFSQAVLSPDVTSYELSTNDDNVEISTDNSTDDGIHLKHINVSGDCCAPSVYLSTLGSSGEVNGQCHFHFGSVPTFTVTHMPTVNVSTTAASTNATIASGDSKKFLIVVIAGSGGTFLIIFVLTILIWRLRSRAEKNVHNYEISSFSLRQARTPGMILKREFLASDRIWIQDEEKGEGKKGRARALCISCTCSFKKMVDRRRPLPYIGVEFYMINALCSVERSELES
;
A
#
# COMPACT_ATOMS: atom_id res chain seq x y z
N MET A 1 13.94 30.29 -36.26
CA MET A 1 14.65 29.00 -36.46
C MET A 1 15.53 28.64 -35.24
N GLY A 2 15.10 28.94 -34.00
CA GLY A 2 15.98 28.91 -32.81
C GLY A 2 15.53 28.00 -31.65
N TYR A 3 14.45 27.23 -31.81
CA TYR A 3 13.87 26.39 -30.74
C TYR A 3 14.19 24.89 -30.86
N ARG A 4 15.03 24.47 -31.82
CA ARG A 4 15.38 23.05 -32.06
C ARG A 4 16.76 22.61 -31.55
N TRP A 5 17.55 23.52 -30.98
CA TRP A 5 18.88 23.18 -30.45
C TRP A 5 18.89 22.87 -28.94
N LEU A 6 17.94 23.37 -28.15
CA LEU A 6 17.89 23.10 -26.71
C LEU A 6 17.57 21.63 -26.41
N SER A 7 16.62 21.04 -27.15
CA SER A 7 16.18 19.64 -26.98
C SER A 7 17.25 18.59 -27.34
N VAL A 8 18.32 18.98 -28.06
CA VAL A 8 19.40 18.05 -28.47
C VAL A 8 20.55 18.05 -27.46
N VAL A 9 20.74 19.14 -26.71
CA VAL A 9 21.81 19.24 -25.70
C VAL A 9 21.46 18.48 -24.41
N ILE A 10 20.18 18.47 -24.02
CA ILE A 10 19.70 17.71 -22.85
C ILE A 10 19.89 16.19 -23.02
N LEU A 11 19.90 15.68 -24.26
CA LEU A 11 20.07 14.26 -24.58
C LEU A 11 21.52 13.74 -24.53
N LEU A 12 22.49 14.55 -24.05
CA LEU A 12 23.91 14.20 -24.06
C LEU A 12 24.64 14.28 -22.71
N THR A 13 23.96 14.64 -21.61
CA THR A 13 24.56 14.70 -20.26
C THR A 13 23.70 14.14 -19.13
N ASN A 14 22.70 13.31 -19.44
CA ASN A 14 21.95 12.56 -18.41
C ASN A 14 22.82 11.40 -17.89
N ALA A 15 23.78 11.71 -17.03
CA ALA A 15 24.40 10.72 -16.16
C ALA A 15 23.39 10.38 -15.05
N VAL A 16 23.09 9.08 -14.89
CA VAL A 16 22.21 8.60 -13.83
C VAL A 16 22.92 8.77 -12.49
N TYR A 17 22.48 9.73 -11.68
CA TYR A 17 23.05 9.99 -10.35
C TYR A 17 22.48 9.03 -9.30
N ILE A 18 23.00 7.81 -9.32
CA ILE A 18 22.83 6.85 -8.23
C ILE A 18 23.42 7.46 -6.93
N GLY A 19 22.85 7.14 -5.76
CA GLY A 19 23.24 7.71 -4.45
C GLY A 19 23.06 6.79 -3.24
N CYS A 20 22.55 5.59 -3.49
CA CYS A 20 22.49 4.39 -2.64
C CYS A 20 22.21 3.21 -3.61
N PHE A 21 22.04 1.97 -3.12
CA PHE A 21 21.62 0.85 -3.99
C PHE A 21 20.37 1.23 -4.81
N LEU A 22 20.23 0.69 -6.02
CA LEU A 22 19.05 0.97 -6.85
C LEU A 22 17.76 0.50 -6.13
N PRO A 23 16.61 1.22 -6.25
CA PRO A 23 15.38 0.90 -5.51
C PRO A 23 14.73 -0.43 -5.92
N SER A 24 14.79 -0.77 -7.20
CA SER A 24 13.92 -1.78 -7.81
C SER A 24 14.57 -2.46 -9.01
N ARG A 25 14.10 -3.67 -9.35
CA ARG A 25 14.59 -4.42 -10.53
C ARG A 25 14.35 -3.70 -11.85
N SER A 26 13.34 -2.85 -11.99
CA SER A 26 13.14 -2.01 -13.19
C SER A 26 14.13 -0.84 -13.31
N SER A 27 15.07 -0.68 -12.36
CA SER A 27 16.19 0.27 -12.46
C SER A 27 17.46 -0.31 -13.09
N THR A 28 17.52 -1.62 -13.38
CA THR A 28 18.72 -2.26 -13.97
C THR A 28 18.38 -3.45 -14.86
N THR A 29 19.16 -3.63 -15.93
CA THR A 29 19.13 -4.83 -16.78
C THR A 29 20.22 -5.85 -16.42
N LEU A 30 21.12 -5.52 -15.49
CA LEU A 30 22.23 -6.37 -15.08
C LEU A 30 21.79 -7.39 -14.02
N SER A 31 21.99 -8.68 -14.32
CA SER A 31 21.58 -9.79 -13.45
C SER A 31 22.43 -9.94 -12.18
N ASP A 32 23.64 -9.38 -12.17
CA ASP A 32 24.59 -9.39 -11.05
C ASP A 32 24.54 -8.11 -10.20
N THR A 33 23.84 -7.06 -10.65
CA THR A 33 23.42 -5.97 -9.76
C THR A 33 22.31 -6.46 -8.85
N TYR A 34 22.37 -6.12 -7.56
CA TYR A 34 21.30 -6.26 -6.57
C TYR A 34 20.80 -4.88 -6.14
N THR A 35 19.50 -4.82 -5.87
CA THR A 35 18.74 -3.61 -5.52
C THR A 35 18.39 -3.62 -4.03
N HIS A 36 17.92 -2.48 -3.48
CA HIS A 36 17.34 -2.44 -2.14
C HIS A 36 16.22 -3.48 -1.96
N ALA A 37 15.43 -3.75 -3.01
CA ALA A 37 14.43 -4.81 -3.02
C ALA A 37 15.04 -6.21 -2.86
N ASP A 38 16.08 -6.56 -3.64
CA ASP A 38 16.73 -7.87 -3.55
C ASP A 38 17.40 -8.09 -2.18
N ILE A 39 18.14 -7.07 -1.70
CA ILE A 39 18.87 -7.10 -0.41
C ILE A 39 17.87 -7.27 0.74
N THR A 40 16.76 -6.51 0.71
CA THR A 40 15.72 -6.56 1.75
C THR A 40 14.97 -7.89 1.71
N LYS A 41 14.58 -8.38 0.53
CA LYS A 41 13.94 -9.70 0.39
C LYS A 41 14.81 -10.82 0.95
N ALA A 42 16.10 -10.84 0.61
CA ALA A 42 17.04 -11.83 1.13
C ALA A 42 17.27 -11.71 2.64
N GLY A 43 17.44 -10.49 3.16
CA GLY A 43 17.64 -10.24 4.60
C GLY A 43 16.43 -10.60 5.46
N VAL A 44 15.22 -10.18 5.06
CA VAL A 44 13.96 -10.53 5.74
C VAL A 44 13.70 -12.04 5.66
N THR A 45 13.92 -12.67 4.51
CA THR A 45 13.80 -14.13 4.33
C THR A 45 14.67 -14.91 5.33
N ARG A 46 15.93 -14.50 5.49
CA ARG A 46 16.84 -15.11 6.50
C ARG A 46 16.39 -14.83 7.93
N ALA A 47 16.00 -13.60 8.25
CA ALA A 47 15.55 -13.23 9.59
C ALA A 47 14.29 -14.01 10.03
N VAL A 48 13.33 -14.16 9.11
CA VAL A 48 12.12 -14.96 9.35
C VAL A 48 12.46 -16.46 9.46
N ALA A 49 13.32 -16.99 8.61
CA ALA A 49 13.76 -18.39 8.71
C ALA A 49 14.45 -18.69 10.06
N ASN A 50 15.25 -17.77 10.58
CA ASN A 50 15.81 -17.83 11.93
C ASN A 50 14.68 -17.84 12.97
N PHE A 51 13.75 -16.88 12.92
CA PHE A 51 12.63 -16.78 13.87
C PHE A 51 11.78 -18.05 13.93
N LEU A 52 11.43 -18.61 12.78
CA LEU A 52 10.66 -19.85 12.68
C LEU A 52 11.42 -21.07 13.25
N THR A 53 12.75 -21.08 13.12
CA THR A 53 13.61 -22.15 13.65
C THR A 53 13.80 -22.02 15.15
N ASP A 54 14.16 -20.84 15.65
CA ASP A 54 14.39 -20.54 17.07
C ASP A 54 13.13 -20.80 17.93
N HIS A 55 11.94 -20.53 17.39
CA HIS A 55 10.65 -20.79 18.07
C HIS A 55 10.07 -22.18 17.82
N GLY A 56 10.80 -23.09 17.15
CA GLY A 56 10.37 -24.47 16.92
C GLY A 56 9.16 -24.62 15.98
N LEU A 57 8.87 -23.61 15.16
CA LEU A 57 7.80 -23.64 14.15
C LEU A 57 8.20 -24.45 12.90
N VAL A 58 9.51 -24.64 12.68
CA VAL A 58 10.06 -25.58 11.69
C VAL A 58 11.24 -26.36 12.27
N ASN A 59 11.37 -27.63 11.85
CA ASN A 59 12.52 -28.47 12.20
C ASN A 59 13.67 -28.19 11.23
N GLY A 60 14.75 -27.56 11.72
CA GLY A 60 15.87 -27.18 10.84
C GLY A 60 17.11 -26.67 11.58
N THR A 61 17.94 -25.98 10.80
CA THR A 61 19.16 -25.28 11.20
C THR A 61 19.21 -23.96 10.44
N HIS A 62 19.73 -22.90 11.06
CA HIS A 62 19.80 -21.51 10.55
C HIS A 62 20.47 -21.30 9.17
N THR A 63 21.01 -22.35 8.57
CA THR A 63 21.84 -22.32 7.35
C THR A 63 21.07 -22.41 6.04
N ASP A 64 19.74 -22.62 6.08
CA ASP A 64 18.93 -22.89 4.88
C ASP A 64 17.54 -22.22 5.01
N SER A 65 17.47 -20.94 4.63
CA SER A 65 16.25 -20.12 4.74
C SER A 65 15.13 -20.60 3.84
N ASP A 66 15.47 -21.09 2.65
CA ASP A 66 14.50 -21.43 1.63
C ASP A 66 13.81 -22.74 1.99
N LYS A 67 14.55 -23.71 2.53
CA LYS A 67 13.98 -24.91 3.15
C LYS A 67 13.16 -24.59 4.39
N ALA A 68 13.58 -23.63 5.23
CA ALA A 68 12.79 -23.23 6.41
C ALA A 68 11.42 -22.68 5.99
N LEU A 69 11.37 -21.70 5.09
CA LEU A 69 10.11 -21.17 4.54
C LEU A 69 9.29 -22.24 3.80
N LYS A 70 9.94 -23.08 2.98
CA LYS A 70 9.28 -24.20 2.28
C LYS A 70 8.71 -25.25 3.24
N THR A 71 9.30 -25.42 4.42
CA THR A 71 8.78 -26.31 5.47
C THR A 71 7.60 -25.66 6.21
N TYR A 72 7.64 -24.33 6.41
CA TYR A 72 6.59 -23.59 7.11
C TYR A 72 5.29 -23.46 6.29
N PHE A 73 5.40 -23.10 5.01
CA PHE A 73 4.27 -22.99 4.11
C PHE A 73 3.88 -24.34 3.47
N GLY A 74 4.85 -25.19 3.11
CA GLY A 74 4.57 -26.47 2.45
C GLY A 74 3.96 -26.29 1.06
N SER A 75 2.64 -26.44 0.96
CA SER A 75 1.82 -26.17 -0.24
C SER A 75 0.87 -24.97 -0.07
N ASP A 76 1.07 -24.18 0.99
CA ASP A 76 0.28 -22.98 1.32
C ASP A 76 0.74 -21.78 0.48
N PHE A 77 0.35 -21.78 -0.80
CA PHE A 77 0.78 -20.76 -1.76
C PHE A 77 0.19 -19.39 -1.47
N ASP A 78 -1.10 -19.29 -1.10
CA ASP A 78 -1.75 -18.03 -0.72
C ASP A 78 -1.02 -17.30 0.42
N ASN A 79 -0.67 -17.99 1.50
CA ASN A 79 0.01 -17.34 2.63
C ASN A 79 1.50 -17.12 2.37
N ARG A 80 2.11 -17.87 1.44
CA ARG A 80 3.45 -17.56 0.92
C ARG A 80 3.44 -16.28 0.06
N GLU A 81 2.44 -16.09 -0.80
CA GLU A 81 2.31 -14.86 -1.59
C GLU A 81 2.10 -13.65 -0.69
N LYS A 82 1.25 -13.76 0.35
CA LYS A 82 1.06 -12.70 1.37
C LYS A 82 2.38 -12.31 2.03
N PHE A 83 3.21 -13.28 2.42
CA PHE A 83 4.54 -13.01 2.98
C PHE A 83 5.47 -12.29 1.98
N ASP A 84 5.56 -12.77 0.73
CA ASP A 84 6.40 -12.10 -0.28
C ASP A 84 5.87 -10.69 -0.63
N LYS A 85 4.55 -10.50 -0.66
CA LYS A 85 3.89 -9.19 -0.80
C LYS A 85 4.16 -8.28 0.39
N ARG A 86 4.21 -8.80 1.60
CA ARG A 86 4.53 -8.07 2.83
C ARG A 86 5.99 -7.60 2.85
N ILE A 87 6.92 -8.37 2.25
CA ILE A 87 8.27 -7.88 1.91
C ILE A 87 8.21 -6.74 0.89
N GLY A 88 7.33 -6.84 -0.11
CA GLY A 88 7.03 -5.77 -1.07
C GLY A 88 6.57 -4.47 -0.39
N GLU A 89 5.69 -4.55 0.61
CA GLU A 89 5.24 -3.38 1.40
C GLU A 89 6.39 -2.69 2.17
N LEU A 90 7.32 -3.45 2.73
CA LEU A 90 8.52 -2.90 3.37
C LEU A 90 9.44 -2.23 2.34
N THR A 91 9.63 -2.89 1.20
CA THR A 91 10.44 -2.40 0.08
C THR A 91 9.86 -1.12 -0.52
N ALA A 92 8.54 -1.02 -0.66
CA ALA A 92 7.83 0.18 -1.10
C ALA A 92 8.09 1.36 -0.16
N ARG A 93 8.05 1.13 1.16
CA ARG A 93 8.39 2.15 2.17
C ARG A 93 9.87 2.54 2.12
N MET A 94 10.79 1.60 1.89
CA MET A 94 12.22 1.91 1.68
C MET A 94 12.45 2.74 0.41
N ASN A 95 11.78 2.41 -0.69
CA ASN A 95 11.86 3.18 -1.94
C ASN A 95 11.24 4.59 -1.79
N SER A 96 10.20 4.73 -0.95
CA SER A 96 9.71 6.05 -0.52
C SER A 96 10.74 6.81 0.29
N VAL A 97 11.44 6.16 1.25
CA VAL A 97 12.54 6.78 2.02
C VAL A 97 13.66 7.25 1.08
N GLN A 98 14.10 6.41 0.14
CA GLN A 98 15.12 6.76 -0.85
C GLN A 98 14.71 7.98 -1.70
N ARG A 99 13.50 7.98 -2.25
CA ARG A 99 12.97 9.05 -3.11
C ARG A 99 12.76 10.38 -2.37
N ASN A 100 12.52 10.33 -1.06
CA ASN A 100 12.17 11.50 -0.25
C ASN A 100 13.33 12.06 0.57
N PHE A 101 14.29 11.22 0.98
CA PHE A 101 15.41 11.60 1.84
C PHE A 101 16.79 11.31 1.18
N GLY A 102 16.83 10.91 -0.10
CA GLY A 102 18.05 10.58 -0.83
C GLY A 102 19.06 11.73 -1.03
N ASN A 103 18.67 12.98 -0.77
CA ASN A 103 19.57 14.14 -0.73
C ASN A 103 19.95 14.55 0.71
N ILE A 104 19.51 13.80 1.73
CA ILE A 104 19.94 14.00 3.11
C ILE A 104 21.13 13.08 3.40
N ALA A 105 22.26 13.66 3.80
CA ALA A 105 23.51 12.93 3.99
C ALA A 105 23.42 11.87 5.10
N MET A 106 22.75 12.15 6.23
CA MET A 106 22.57 11.16 7.31
C MET A 106 21.69 9.95 6.93
N TYR A 107 20.79 10.10 5.95
CA TYR A 107 19.98 8.97 5.46
C TYR A 107 20.75 8.10 4.47
N THR A 108 21.62 8.69 3.64
CA THR A 108 22.42 7.99 2.63
C THR A 108 23.86 7.68 3.07
N VAL A 109 24.23 8.04 4.30
CA VAL A 109 25.56 7.87 4.91
C VAL A 109 26.71 8.58 4.14
N ASN A 110 26.37 9.53 3.27
CA ASN A 110 27.32 10.31 2.46
C ASN A 110 27.93 11.50 3.24
N GLY A 111 28.90 12.19 2.64
CA GLY A 111 29.45 13.46 3.14
C GLY A 111 30.13 13.38 4.51
N GLU A 112 30.71 12.23 4.85
CA GLU A 112 31.26 11.88 6.17
C GLU A 112 30.26 11.93 7.34
N ARG A 113 28.95 12.07 7.09
CA ARG A 113 27.87 12.05 8.11
C ARG A 113 27.52 10.65 8.63
N ILE A 114 28.56 9.85 8.85
CA ILE A 114 28.52 8.48 9.35
C ILE A 114 28.06 8.44 10.82
N GLU A 115 28.42 9.46 11.61
CA GLU A 115 28.00 9.58 13.01
C GLU A 115 26.53 10.02 13.14
N ASP A 116 26.09 11.00 12.34
CA ASP A 116 24.68 11.39 12.25
C ASP A 116 23.80 10.20 11.82
N ALA A 117 24.26 9.41 10.84
CA ALA A 117 23.59 8.19 10.37
C ALA A 117 23.49 7.11 11.47
N PHE A 118 24.55 6.91 12.25
CA PHE A 118 24.54 5.99 13.39
C PHE A 118 23.58 6.45 14.48
N ASN A 119 23.60 7.75 14.82
CA ASN A 119 22.70 8.34 15.81
C ASN A 119 21.23 8.29 15.37
N LEU A 120 20.95 8.50 14.07
CA LEU A 120 19.64 8.29 13.45
C LEU A 120 19.20 6.83 13.58
N LEU A 121 20.07 5.86 13.27
CA LEU A 121 19.78 4.43 13.41
C LEU A 121 19.50 4.04 14.87
N VAL A 122 20.23 4.61 15.84
CA VAL A 122 19.96 4.42 17.27
C VAL A 122 18.57 4.95 17.68
N ARG A 123 18.16 6.14 17.18
CA ARG A 123 16.79 6.66 17.39
C ARG A 123 15.75 5.72 16.78
N LEU A 124 15.86 5.37 15.51
CA LEU A 124 14.93 4.45 14.81
C LEU A 124 14.84 3.07 15.51
N SER A 125 15.95 2.59 16.07
CA SER A 125 15.97 1.37 16.87
C SER A 125 15.20 1.53 18.19
N ALA A 126 15.33 2.66 18.89
CA ALA A 126 14.55 2.94 20.10
C ALA A 126 13.04 3.06 19.79
N GLN A 127 12.69 3.72 18.69
CA GLN A 127 11.32 3.83 18.18
C GLN A 127 10.71 2.47 17.87
N THR A 128 11.42 1.63 17.10
CA THR A 128 10.98 0.27 16.78
C THR A 128 10.74 -0.55 18.05
N ARG A 129 11.64 -0.49 19.04
CA ARG A 129 11.45 -1.17 20.34
C ARG A 129 10.22 -0.66 21.09
N ALA A 130 9.97 0.66 21.12
CA ALA A 130 8.78 1.22 21.73
C ALA A 130 7.50 0.70 21.04
N LEU A 131 7.43 0.77 19.70
CA LEU A 131 6.30 0.30 18.89
C LEU A 131 6.03 -1.21 19.08
N THR A 132 7.06 -2.06 19.05
CA THR A 132 6.92 -3.51 19.30
C THR A 132 6.48 -3.86 20.73
N SER A 133 6.55 -2.93 21.69
CA SER A 133 6.08 -3.11 23.05
C SER A 133 4.62 -2.69 23.28
N VAL A 134 3.98 -2.02 22.31
CA VAL A 134 2.58 -1.58 22.42
C VAL A 134 1.63 -2.78 22.39
N ASN A 135 0.66 -2.77 23.31
CA ASN A 135 -0.34 -3.82 23.47
C ASN A 135 -1.74 -3.19 23.59
N PRO A 136 -2.71 -3.49 22.70
CA PRO A 136 -2.63 -4.44 21.58
C PRO A 136 -1.73 -3.95 20.44
N TYR A 137 -1.03 -4.89 19.78
CA TYR A 137 -0.15 -4.63 18.65
C TYR A 137 -0.94 -4.54 17.33
N GLY A 138 -1.75 -3.50 17.23
CA GLY A 138 -2.72 -3.29 16.14
C GLY A 138 -2.10 -2.92 14.79
N THR A 139 -2.95 -2.84 13.77
CA THR A 139 -2.56 -2.56 12.37
C THR A 139 -1.70 -1.31 12.24
N ASP A 140 -2.07 -0.21 12.91
CA ASP A 140 -1.39 1.08 12.77
C ASP A 140 -0.01 1.06 13.44
N THR A 141 0.12 0.29 14.53
CA THR A 141 1.41 0.00 15.17
C THR A 141 2.31 -0.86 14.29
N GLN A 142 1.75 -1.82 13.55
CA GLN A 142 2.50 -2.63 12.57
C GLN A 142 2.96 -1.76 11.39
N GLN A 143 2.09 -0.89 10.85
CA GLN A 143 2.46 0.07 9.81
C GLN A 143 3.58 1.00 10.27
N ARG A 144 3.50 1.52 11.51
CA ARG A 144 4.58 2.34 12.09
C ARG A 144 5.87 1.58 12.36
N THR A 145 5.77 0.31 12.74
CA THR A 145 6.95 -0.56 12.83
C THR A 145 7.59 -0.68 11.45
N PHE A 146 6.80 -0.88 10.39
CA PHE A 146 7.27 -0.90 9.00
C PHE A 146 7.93 0.42 8.55
N ASP A 147 7.40 1.58 8.92
CA ASP A 147 8.02 2.89 8.61
C ASP A 147 9.39 3.04 9.29
N SER A 148 9.49 2.69 10.57
CA SER A 148 10.74 2.80 11.34
C SER A 148 11.79 1.79 10.85
N LEU A 149 11.37 0.56 10.54
CA LEU A 149 12.20 -0.45 9.87
C LEU A 149 12.66 0.01 8.48
N ALA A 150 11.79 0.58 7.66
CA ALA A 150 12.16 1.06 6.32
C ALA A 150 13.22 2.18 6.38
N LYS A 151 13.03 3.16 7.27
CA LYS A 151 14.05 4.20 7.53
C LYS A 151 15.37 3.59 8.01
N ALA A 152 15.33 2.63 8.93
CA ALA A 152 16.53 2.00 9.49
C ALA A 152 17.28 1.13 8.47
N LEU A 153 16.58 0.28 7.72
CA LEU A 153 17.17 -0.59 6.71
C LEU A 153 17.75 0.20 5.53
N PHE A 154 17.14 1.33 5.16
CA PHE A 154 17.71 2.21 4.14
C PHE A 154 19.08 2.79 4.57
N VAL A 155 19.20 3.25 5.81
CA VAL A 155 20.46 3.73 6.41
C VAL A 155 21.49 2.60 6.50
N ILE A 156 21.08 1.43 7.01
CA ILE A 156 21.94 0.24 7.13
C ILE A 156 22.47 -0.20 5.77
N GLN A 157 21.64 -0.27 4.73
CA GLN A 157 22.08 -0.74 3.42
C GLN A 157 22.93 0.33 2.71
N SER A 158 22.58 1.62 2.82
CA SER A 158 23.38 2.73 2.26
C SER A 158 24.80 2.81 2.84
N PHE A 159 25.00 2.42 4.11
CA PHE A 159 26.33 2.33 4.72
C PHE A 159 27.29 1.42 3.91
N TYR A 160 26.83 0.27 3.41
CA TYR A 160 27.67 -0.67 2.66
C TYR A 160 27.94 -0.22 1.23
N SER A 161 27.06 0.57 0.61
CA SER A 161 27.29 1.10 -0.74
C SER A 161 28.19 2.34 -0.75
N ASN A 162 28.15 3.17 0.32
CA ASN A 162 28.67 4.54 0.31
C ASN A 162 29.86 4.81 1.25
N THR A 163 30.24 3.86 2.14
CA THR A 163 31.43 3.94 3.00
C THR A 163 32.57 3.03 2.51
N ASN A 164 33.78 3.14 3.08
CA ASN A 164 34.91 2.22 2.81
C ASN A 164 34.86 0.89 3.61
N TRP A 165 33.73 0.56 4.23
CA TRP A 165 33.67 -0.58 5.17
C TRP A 165 34.03 -1.93 4.55
N VAL A 166 33.57 -2.21 3.32
CA VAL A 166 33.80 -3.52 2.66
C VAL A 166 35.16 -3.59 1.94
N GLU A 167 35.78 -2.45 1.65
CA GLU A 167 37.19 -2.36 1.28
C GLU A 167 38.09 -2.75 2.47
N MET A 168 37.71 -2.35 3.70
CA MET A 168 38.45 -2.67 4.93
C MET A 168 38.20 -4.10 5.44
N ASN A 169 36.96 -4.61 5.36
CA ASN A 169 36.53 -5.84 6.04
C ASN A 169 36.01 -6.95 5.10
N GLY A 170 35.88 -6.69 3.80
CA GLY A 170 35.23 -7.60 2.87
C GLY A 170 33.72 -7.73 3.12
N ALA A 171 33.17 -8.90 2.81
CA ALA A 171 31.73 -9.19 2.84
C ALA A 171 31.12 -9.41 4.25
N THR A 172 31.71 -8.85 5.32
CA THR A 172 31.18 -8.97 6.69
C THR A 172 30.40 -7.73 7.11
N TYR A 173 29.30 -7.89 7.84
CA TYR A 173 28.53 -6.74 8.37
C TYR A 173 29.27 -5.99 9.50
N CYS A 174 28.95 -4.71 9.66
CA CYS A 174 29.41 -3.85 10.73
C CYS A 174 28.45 -3.95 11.94
N PRO A 175 28.93 -4.28 13.16
CA PRO A 175 28.07 -4.33 14.36
C PRO A 175 27.37 -3.00 14.68
N ALA A 176 27.92 -1.85 14.27
CA ALA A 176 27.30 -0.53 14.44
C ALA A 176 26.21 -0.22 13.39
N PHE A 177 26.22 -0.90 12.23
CA PHE A 177 25.25 -0.75 11.15
C PHE A 177 24.65 -2.11 10.78
N GLY A 178 23.93 -2.71 11.74
CA GLY A 178 23.29 -4.02 11.58
C GLY A 178 23.29 -4.92 12.81
N GLY A 179 24.00 -4.56 13.89
CA GLY A 179 24.01 -5.28 15.17
C GLY A 179 23.21 -4.60 16.27
N HIS A 180 22.96 -5.32 17.36
CA HIS A 180 22.17 -4.84 18.51
C HIS A 180 22.95 -3.95 19.47
N SER A 181 24.27 -4.13 19.52
CA SER A 181 25.21 -3.24 20.18
C SER A 181 26.52 -3.23 19.41
N GLY A 182 27.02 -2.04 19.09
CA GLY A 182 28.27 -1.85 18.35
C GLY A 182 28.77 -0.43 18.59
N GLN A 183 30.05 -0.29 18.92
CA GLN A 183 30.70 1.01 18.95
C GLN A 183 31.03 1.43 17.52
N LEU A 184 30.77 2.71 17.20
CA LEU A 184 31.05 3.27 15.89
C LEU A 184 32.57 3.23 15.62
N PRO A 185 33.05 2.63 14.50
CA PRO A 185 34.49 2.56 14.22
C PRO A 185 35.13 3.95 14.11
N GLN A 186 36.45 4.00 14.28
CA GLN A 186 37.21 5.24 14.16
C GLN A 186 37.05 5.83 12.76
N ARG A 187 36.54 7.06 12.70
CA ARG A 187 36.29 7.82 11.47
C ARG A 187 37.53 8.55 10.99
N ALA A 188 37.62 8.79 9.69
CA ALA A 188 38.63 9.67 9.12
C ALA A 188 38.48 11.10 9.68
N HIS A 189 39.59 11.83 9.78
CA HIS A 189 39.55 13.22 10.24
C HIS A 189 38.89 14.12 9.18
N PHE A 190 38.05 15.08 9.60
CA PHE A 190 37.27 15.91 8.66
C PHE A 190 38.13 16.73 7.67
N LEU A 191 39.36 17.13 8.06
CA LEU A 191 40.35 17.75 7.16
C LEU A 191 41.39 16.78 6.59
N GLY A 192 41.27 15.48 6.85
CA GLY A 192 42.16 14.45 6.31
C GLY A 192 41.81 14.10 4.86
N SER A 193 42.84 13.87 4.04
CA SER A 193 42.68 13.25 2.71
C SER A 193 42.18 11.82 2.89
N THR A 194 41.19 11.41 2.09
CA THR A 194 40.61 10.06 2.17
C THR A 194 40.66 9.28 0.85
N CYS A 195 40.78 9.95 -0.30
CA CYS A 195 40.99 9.29 -1.60
C CYS A 195 42.02 10.00 -2.50
N LEU A 196 42.47 9.30 -3.53
CA LEU A 196 43.22 9.78 -4.70
C LEU A 196 42.37 9.69 -5.97
N ASP A 197 42.71 10.46 -7.00
CA ASP A 197 42.03 10.37 -8.31
C ASP A 197 42.29 9.02 -9.00
N CYS A 198 41.22 8.32 -9.38
CA CYS A 198 41.26 7.17 -10.28
C CYS A 198 41.57 7.59 -11.73
N ASP A 199 42.07 6.66 -12.55
CA ASP A 199 42.31 6.94 -13.97
C ASP A 199 40.97 7.13 -14.72
N SER A 200 40.68 8.38 -15.08
CA SER A 200 39.49 8.76 -15.84
C SER A 200 39.47 8.21 -17.27
N GLN A 201 40.59 7.67 -17.78
CA GLN A 201 40.65 6.98 -19.08
C GLN A 201 40.38 5.47 -18.97
N SER A 202 40.48 4.87 -17.78
CA SER A 202 40.17 3.45 -17.55
C SER A 202 39.26 3.26 -16.33
N LYS A 203 37.93 3.42 -16.55
CA LYS A 203 36.89 3.20 -15.51
C LYS A 203 36.89 1.80 -14.87
N GLU A 204 37.59 0.84 -15.46
CA GLU A 204 37.79 -0.50 -14.89
C GLU A 204 38.78 -0.52 -13.72
N ASN A 205 39.61 0.53 -13.55
CA ASN A 205 40.77 0.54 -12.66
C ASN A 205 40.73 1.67 -11.60
N CYS A 206 39.71 1.63 -10.74
CA CYS A 206 39.61 2.52 -9.57
C CYS A 206 40.09 1.85 -8.26
N GLN A 207 40.77 0.70 -8.38
CA GLN A 207 41.18 -0.11 -7.23
C GLN A 207 42.27 0.59 -6.39
N ASN A 208 42.11 0.58 -5.06
CA ASN A 208 43.05 1.15 -4.09
C ASN A 208 43.16 2.70 -4.14
N ASN A 209 42.10 3.40 -4.54
CA ASN A 209 42.07 4.87 -4.51
C ASN A 209 41.93 5.45 -3.08
N ILE A 210 41.37 4.68 -2.14
CA ILE A 210 41.18 5.05 -0.74
C ILE A 210 42.52 5.03 -0.01
N VAL A 211 42.86 6.11 0.68
CA VAL A 211 44.16 6.31 1.38
C VAL A 211 44.02 6.49 2.89
N THR A 212 43.00 5.86 3.47
CA THR A 212 42.69 5.91 4.92
C THR A 212 42.31 4.53 5.45
N ASP A 213 42.98 4.11 6.52
CA ASP A 213 42.60 2.93 7.33
C ASP A 213 41.43 3.21 8.29
N PHE A 214 40.93 4.45 8.31
CA PHE A 214 39.76 4.89 9.07
C PHE A 214 38.50 5.00 8.21
N LEU A 215 37.35 4.89 8.85
CA LEU A 215 36.03 4.87 8.22
C LEU A 215 35.69 6.23 7.57
N THR A 216 35.43 6.23 6.26
CA THR A 216 35.12 7.40 5.41
C THR A 216 33.92 7.11 4.50
N SER A 217 33.26 8.15 3.98
CA SER A 217 32.20 8.02 2.97
C SER A 217 32.32 9.04 1.84
N GLY A 218 31.59 8.82 0.76
CA GLY A 218 31.64 9.64 -0.44
C GLY A 218 30.86 10.95 -0.33
N TYR A 219 31.37 12.04 -0.89
CA TYR A 219 30.64 13.30 -1.04
C TYR A 219 29.83 13.33 -2.35
N ARG A 220 28.57 13.78 -2.29
CA ARG A 220 27.69 14.00 -3.45
C ARG A 220 27.42 15.51 -3.66
N PRO A 221 27.35 16.02 -4.90
CA PRO A 221 27.07 17.44 -5.17
C PRO A 221 25.69 17.95 -4.72
N GLU A 222 24.69 17.06 -4.63
CA GLU A 222 23.28 17.40 -4.38
C GLU A 222 22.82 17.09 -2.94
N GLN A 223 23.74 16.73 -2.05
CA GLN A 223 23.44 16.45 -0.65
C GLN A 223 23.26 17.75 0.15
N ASN A 224 22.54 17.70 1.27
CA ASN A 224 22.29 18.86 2.15
C ASN A 224 23.51 19.33 2.98
N ILE A 225 24.74 19.03 2.55
CA ILE A 225 25.99 19.19 3.32
C ILE A 225 27.11 19.75 2.43
N ASP A 226 27.70 20.86 2.85
CA ASP A 226 28.85 21.49 2.21
C ASP A 226 30.11 20.60 2.18
N LEU A 227 30.96 20.82 1.16
CA LEU A 227 32.26 20.16 1.04
C LEU A 227 33.30 20.85 1.94
N PRO A 228 34.15 20.08 2.66
CA PRO A 228 35.21 20.67 3.48
C PRO A 228 36.34 21.26 2.63
N THR A 229 36.69 22.51 2.87
CA THR A 229 37.85 23.17 2.25
C THR A 229 39.16 22.54 2.74
N LEU A 230 39.76 21.69 1.90
CA LEU A 230 41.04 21.03 2.22
C LEU A 230 42.25 21.93 1.96
N ILE A 231 43.27 21.82 2.82
CA ILE A 231 44.58 22.47 2.63
C ILE A 231 45.46 21.65 1.67
N SER A 232 45.32 20.32 1.66
CA SER A 232 46.05 19.40 0.79
C SER A 232 45.36 18.03 0.75
N GLY A 233 45.50 17.31 -0.36
CA GLY A 233 44.83 16.02 -0.58
C GLY A 233 43.39 16.19 -1.09
N LYS A 234 42.64 15.08 -1.07
CA LYS A 234 41.27 14.97 -1.60
C LYS A 234 40.39 14.12 -0.69
N LYS A 235 39.11 14.48 -0.58
CA LYS A 235 38.06 13.60 -0.05
C LYS A 235 37.63 12.60 -1.13
N CYS A 236 37.11 11.46 -0.71
CA CYS A 236 36.39 10.58 -1.63
C CYS A 236 35.15 11.30 -2.18
N GLY A 237 35.06 11.41 -3.50
CA GLY A 237 33.76 11.61 -4.13
C GLY A 237 32.86 10.40 -3.88
N HIS A 238 31.59 10.48 -4.27
CA HIS A 238 30.70 9.32 -4.26
C HIS A 238 30.84 8.50 -5.55
N GLY A 239 30.55 9.10 -6.71
CA GLY A 239 30.66 8.45 -8.03
C GLY A 239 31.77 9.04 -8.92
N TRP A 240 31.69 8.74 -10.23
CA TRP A 240 32.65 9.23 -11.24
C TRP A 240 32.63 10.74 -11.50
N ASN A 241 31.49 11.41 -11.27
CA ASN A 241 31.26 12.78 -11.72
C ASN A 241 31.51 13.80 -10.59
N THR A 242 32.69 14.40 -10.56
CA THR A 242 33.06 15.44 -9.60
C THR A 242 33.71 16.65 -10.30
N ASN A 243 33.02 17.80 -10.31
CA ASN A 243 33.57 19.08 -10.78
C ASN A 243 34.35 19.86 -9.70
N TYR A 244 34.48 19.29 -8.51
CA TYR A 244 35.08 19.89 -7.32
C TYR A 244 36.55 19.48 -7.20
N THR A 245 37.44 20.43 -6.93
CA THR A 245 38.89 20.19 -6.81
C THR A 245 39.26 19.38 -5.57
N GLU A 246 38.40 19.44 -4.55
CA GLU A 246 38.53 18.85 -3.23
C GLU A 246 38.17 17.35 -3.22
N LEU A 247 37.45 16.88 -4.25
CA LEU A 247 37.02 15.49 -4.39
C LEU A 247 37.94 14.71 -5.33
N ALA A 248 38.08 13.42 -5.04
CA ALA A 248 38.74 12.44 -5.89
C ALA A 248 37.82 11.95 -7.03
N ILE A 249 38.33 11.99 -8.26
CA ILE A 249 37.70 11.35 -9.42
C ILE A 249 37.58 9.85 -9.16
N GLY A 250 36.40 9.29 -9.37
CA GLY A 250 36.15 7.86 -9.16
C GLY A 250 35.77 7.48 -7.72
N GLY A 251 35.66 8.43 -6.79
CA GLY A 251 34.84 8.27 -5.58
C GLY A 251 34.94 6.95 -4.81
N ILE A 252 33.79 6.31 -4.51
CA ILE A 252 33.68 5.15 -3.61
C ILE A 252 32.44 4.24 -3.84
N SER A 253 31.51 4.60 -4.74
CA SER A 253 30.21 3.91 -4.90
C SER A 253 30.33 2.44 -5.33
N LYS A 254 29.55 1.59 -4.65
CA LYS A 254 29.42 0.13 -4.85
C LYS A 254 27.97 -0.29 -5.17
N GLU A 255 27.19 0.62 -5.73
CA GLU A 255 25.71 0.52 -5.79
C GLU A 255 25.19 -0.40 -6.89
N THR A 256 26.01 -0.66 -7.90
CA THR A 256 25.71 -1.52 -9.05
C THR A 256 26.96 -2.31 -9.48
N SER A 257 26.77 -3.34 -10.30
CA SER A 257 27.85 -4.01 -11.04
C SER A 257 28.32 -3.23 -12.29
N ASP A 258 27.68 -2.10 -12.63
CA ASP A 258 28.10 -1.24 -13.75
C ASP A 258 29.31 -0.37 -13.37
N VAL A 259 30.49 -0.74 -13.85
CA VAL A 259 31.73 0.03 -13.73
C VAL A 259 31.62 1.46 -14.27
N THR A 260 30.68 1.74 -15.18
CA THR A 260 30.50 3.09 -15.73
C THR A 260 29.74 4.04 -14.80
N SER A 261 28.93 3.49 -13.88
CA SER A 261 28.15 4.23 -12.88
C SER A 261 28.79 4.13 -11.48
N SER A 262 29.04 2.91 -10.99
CA SER A 262 29.65 2.62 -9.69
C SER A 262 31.15 2.34 -9.84
N PRO A 263 32.05 3.21 -9.35
CA PRO A 263 33.50 3.02 -9.53
C PRO A 263 34.05 1.77 -8.85
N HIS A 264 33.46 1.36 -7.72
CA HIS A 264 33.83 0.17 -6.97
C HIS A 264 32.87 -1.01 -7.26
N ALA A 265 32.24 -1.03 -8.43
CA ALA A 265 31.37 -2.12 -8.92
C ALA A 265 32.00 -3.53 -8.77
N HIS A 266 33.33 -3.63 -8.88
CA HIS A 266 34.08 -4.88 -8.73
C HIS A 266 33.97 -5.54 -7.33
N ILE A 267 33.47 -4.82 -6.32
CA ILE A 267 33.14 -5.33 -4.98
C ILE A 267 31.66 -5.11 -4.59
N HIS A 268 30.79 -4.86 -5.57
CA HIS A 268 29.33 -4.75 -5.36
C HIS A 268 28.77 -5.96 -4.60
N SER A 269 29.19 -7.18 -4.96
CA SER A 269 28.78 -8.41 -4.27
C SER A 269 29.16 -8.43 -2.77
N HIS A 270 30.34 -7.91 -2.40
CA HIS A 270 30.72 -7.80 -0.98
C HIS A 270 29.84 -6.81 -0.22
N ALA A 271 29.47 -5.69 -0.85
CA ALA A 271 28.53 -4.72 -0.28
C ALA A 271 27.13 -5.34 -0.09
N VAL A 272 26.66 -6.12 -1.07
CA VAL A 272 25.39 -6.85 -1.05
C VAL A 272 25.38 -7.91 0.06
N ASP A 273 26.38 -8.79 0.13
CA ASP A 273 26.45 -9.84 1.15
C ASP A 273 26.54 -9.26 2.57
N ALA A 274 27.30 -8.18 2.77
CA ALA A 274 27.39 -7.49 4.05
C ALA A 274 26.05 -6.81 4.41
N ALA A 275 25.38 -6.17 3.45
CA ALA A 275 24.07 -5.53 3.65
C ALA A 275 22.94 -6.53 3.92
N ILE A 276 22.97 -7.73 3.31
CA ILE A 276 22.03 -8.83 3.60
C ILE A 276 22.26 -9.34 5.02
N GLN A 277 23.51 -9.59 5.44
CA GLN A 277 23.83 -10.00 6.81
C GLN A 277 23.46 -8.95 7.85
N ALA A 278 23.65 -7.66 7.54
CA ALA A 278 23.23 -6.56 8.38
C ALA A 278 21.70 -6.48 8.53
N THR A 279 20.97 -6.63 7.41
CA THR A 279 19.50 -6.65 7.40
C THR A 279 18.95 -7.85 8.18
N GLU A 280 19.51 -9.04 7.95
CA GLU A 280 19.18 -10.26 8.71
C GLU A 280 19.38 -10.04 10.21
N THR A 281 20.60 -9.62 10.60
CA THR A 281 20.99 -9.50 12.01
C THR A 281 20.18 -8.41 12.73
N TYR A 282 19.97 -7.25 12.10
CA TYR A 282 19.19 -6.16 12.67
C TYR A 282 17.73 -6.55 12.93
N LEU A 283 17.12 -7.33 12.02
CA LEU A 283 15.74 -7.78 12.17
C LEU A 283 15.62 -8.87 13.23
N TYR A 284 16.23 -10.04 12.97
CA TYR A 284 16.23 -11.19 13.87
C TYR A 284 17.26 -12.26 13.47
N LYS A 285 18.11 -12.69 14.41
CA LYS A 285 19.10 -13.76 14.23
C LYS A 285 19.47 -14.41 15.57
N ASN A 286 19.33 -15.74 15.66
CA ASN A 286 19.73 -16.56 16.82
C ASN A 286 19.16 -16.06 18.16
N GLY A 287 17.87 -15.75 18.21
CA GLY A 287 17.22 -15.17 19.41
C GLY A 287 17.44 -13.67 19.64
N GLU A 288 18.42 -13.03 19.01
CA GLU A 288 18.59 -11.57 19.06
C GLU A 288 17.88 -10.88 17.88
N GLY A 289 17.58 -9.59 18.00
CA GLY A 289 16.88 -8.82 16.96
C GLY A 289 16.44 -7.45 17.45
N ILE A 290 16.04 -6.56 16.52
CA ILE A 290 15.13 -5.45 16.86
C ILE A 290 13.70 -5.97 17.06
N LEU A 291 13.37 -7.13 16.49
CA LEU A 291 12.06 -7.79 16.57
C LEU A 291 12.01 -8.95 17.59
N SER A 292 13.09 -9.28 18.29
CA SER A 292 13.15 -10.45 19.17
C SER A 292 12.24 -10.37 20.41
N ASN A 293 11.81 -9.17 20.79
CA ASN A 293 10.84 -8.97 21.88
C ASN A 293 9.38 -9.20 21.46
N LEU A 294 9.09 -9.40 20.17
CA LEU A 294 7.73 -9.73 19.72
C LEU A 294 7.35 -11.14 20.13
N THR A 295 6.09 -11.32 20.54
CA THR A 295 5.51 -12.65 20.66
C THR A 295 5.43 -13.33 19.29
N VAL A 296 5.40 -14.66 19.27
CA VAL A 296 5.23 -15.43 18.01
C VAL A 296 4.02 -14.95 17.19
N GLU A 297 2.90 -14.63 17.84
CA GLU A 297 1.72 -14.12 17.13
C GLU A 297 1.88 -12.68 16.65
N ASN A 298 2.51 -11.78 17.43
CA ASN A 298 2.77 -10.41 16.97
C ASN A 298 3.79 -10.38 15.81
N PHE A 299 4.79 -11.28 15.80
CA PHE A 299 5.75 -11.42 14.70
C PHE A 299 5.07 -11.99 13.45
N LYS A 300 4.18 -12.99 13.59
CA LYS A 300 3.35 -13.49 12.49
C LYS A 300 2.45 -12.40 11.90
N LEU A 301 1.80 -11.59 12.74
CA LEU A 301 0.99 -10.45 12.29
C LEU A 301 1.84 -9.39 11.57
N LEU A 302 3.03 -9.08 12.10
CA LEU A 302 3.93 -8.11 11.48
C LEU A 302 4.37 -8.55 10.08
N MET A 303 4.73 -9.82 9.91
CA MET A 303 5.29 -10.38 8.67
C MET A 303 4.26 -11.11 7.78
N ASP A 304 2.97 -11.08 8.13
CA ASP A 304 1.88 -11.88 7.55
C ASP A 304 2.21 -13.38 7.36
N LEU A 305 2.85 -13.99 8.36
CA LEU A 305 3.21 -15.41 8.39
C LEU A 305 2.06 -16.31 8.84
N ASN A 306 0.84 -15.95 8.48
CA ASN A 306 -0.39 -16.62 8.89
C ASN A 306 -0.61 -17.88 8.05
N SER A 307 0.08 -18.99 8.36
CA SER A 307 -0.08 -20.26 7.65
C SER A 307 -1.45 -20.92 7.90
N LEU A 308 -1.79 -21.93 7.10
CA LEU A 308 -2.98 -22.80 7.22
C LEU A 308 -3.15 -23.53 8.58
N GLN A 309 -2.19 -23.41 9.51
CA GLN A 309 -2.34 -23.86 10.91
C GLN A 309 -2.70 -22.72 11.88
N ALA A 310 -2.42 -21.45 11.52
CA ALA A 310 -2.65 -20.27 12.34
C ALA A 310 -3.90 -19.48 11.90
N VAL A 311 -4.16 -19.37 10.59
CA VAL A 311 -5.48 -18.98 10.09
C VAL A 311 -6.46 -20.07 10.53
N SER A 312 -7.45 -19.73 11.35
CA SER A 312 -8.37 -20.73 11.89
C SER A 312 -9.18 -21.35 10.75
N LYS A 313 -8.86 -22.59 10.34
CA LYS A 313 -9.61 -23.23 9.25
C LYS A 313 -11.10 -23.21 9.58
N ALA A 314 -11.90 -22.88 8.57
CA ALA A 314 -13.36 -22.86 8.57
C ALA A 314 -13.99 -23.94 9.46
N SER A 315 -15.06 -23.58 10.16
CA SER A 315 -16.00 -24.58 10.67
C SER A 315 -16.80 -25.14 9.50
N LEU A 316 -16.96 -26.47 9.45
CA LEU A 316 -17.92 -27.10 8.54
C LEU A 316 -19.24 -27.26 9.29
N THR A 317 -20.22 -26.44 8.92
CA THR A 317 -21.45 -26.27 9.68
C THR A 317 -22.67 -26.80 8.93
N PHE A 318 -23.37 -27.76 9.53
CA PHE A 318 -24.63 -28.29 9.03
C PHE A 318 -25.79 -27.76 9.88
N VAL A 319 -26.85 -27.30 9.23
CA VAL A 319 -28.09 -26.82 9.84
C VAL A 319 -29.22 -27.68 9.28
N ILE A 320 -29.75 -28.60 10.09
CA ILE A 320 -30.65 -29.66 9.61
C ILE A 320 -32.03 -29.54 10.27
N ASP A 321 -33.05 -29.42 9.45
CA ASP A 321 -34.45 -29.57 9.84
C ASP A 321 -34.72 -31.01 10.32
N VAL A 322 -35.28 -31.16 11.52
CA VAL A 322 -35.63 -32.47 12.12
C VAL A 322 -37.12 -32.61 12.41
N SER A 323 -37.95 -31.81 11.75
CA SER A 323 -39.42 -31.91 11.78
C SER A 323 -39.94 -33.26 11.25
N GLY A 324 -41.22 -33.55 11.49
CA GLY A 324 -41.86 -34.79 11.04
C GLY A 324 -42.02 -34.93 9.51
N SER A 325 -41.94 -33.85 8.74
CA SER A 325 -42.06 -33.87 7.26
C SER A 325 -40.78 -34.41 6.60
N MET A 326 -39.62 -34.03 7.15
CA MET A 326 -38.29 -34.51 6.78
C MET A 326 -38.10 -36.04 6.89
N ALA A 327 -39.08 -36.82 7.37
CA ALA A 327 -38.96 -38.27 7.57
C ALA A 327 -38.59 -39.09 6.32
N ASN A 328 -38.93 -38.62 5.12
CA ASN A 328 -38.53 -39.27 3.86
C ASN A 328 -37.11 -38.86 3.40
N ASP A 329 -36.67 -37.68 3.82
CA ASP A 329 -35.52 -36.97 3.27
C ASP A 329 -34.29 -37.03 4.19
N ILE A 330 -34.51 -37.12 5.51
CA ILE A 330 -33.48 -37.10 6.55
C ILE A 330 -32.40 -38.17 6.34
N LYS A 331 -32.73 -39.34 5.77
CA LYS A 331 -31.71 -40.35 5.44
C LYS A 331 -30.78 -39.85 4.33
N ALA A 332 -31.31 -39.30 3.26
CA ALA A 332 -30.51 -38.77 2.15
C ALA A 332 -29.66 -37.58 2.60
N VAL A 333 -30.21 -36.69 3.44
CA VAL A 333 -29.45 -35.60 4.09
C VAL A 333 -28.33 -36.14 4.98
N THR A 334 -28.62 -37.15 5.81
CA THR A 334 -27.63 -37.76 6.72
C THR A 334 -26.51 -38.46 5.95
N ASP A 335 -26.85 -39.30 4.95
CA ASP A 335 -25.87 -39.95 4.08
C ASP A 335 -25.00 -38.92 3.34
N THR A 336 -25.60 -37.82 2.88
CA THR A 336 -24.90 -36.70 2.24
C THR A 336 -23.91 -36.03 3.19
N CYS A 337 -24.34 -35.64 4.39
CA CYS A 337 -23.48 -34.97 5.37
C CYS A 337 -22.32 -35.88 5.82
N ILE A 338 -22.56 -37.20 5.91
CA ILE A 338 -21.49 -38.19 6.15
C ILE A 338 -20.50 -38.20 4.99
N GLY A 339 -20.98 -38.17 3.73
CA GLY A 339 -20.11 -38.06 2.55
C GLY A 339 -19.26 -36.79 2.54
N ILE A 340 -19.84 -35.64 2.94
CA ILE A 340 -19.11 -34.37 3.06
C ILE A 340 -17.99 -34.48 4.09
N VAL A 341 -18.27 -35.00 5.30
CA VAL A 341 -17.27 -35.18 6.34
C VAL A 341 -16.18 -36.15 5.89
N SER A 342 -16.55 -37.32 5.37
CA SER A 342 -15.60 -38.33 4.89
C SER A 342 -14.76 -37.89 3.68
N GLY A 343 -15.23 -36.89 2.92
CA GLY A 343 -14.50 -36.32 1.78
C GLY A 343 -13.40 -35.33 2.17
N VAL A 344 -13.52 -34.66 3.33
CA VAL A 344 -12.51 -33.72 3.85
C VAL A 344 -11.60 -34.32 4.92
N GLN A 345 -12.08 -35.32 5.66
CA GLN A 345 -11.34 -35.98 6.75
C GLN A 345 -10.00 -36.57 6.27
N GLY A 346 -8.89 -36.20 6.93
CA GLY A 346 -7.54 -36.61 6.55
C GLY A 346 -6.93 -35.89 5.33
N THR A 347 -7.59 -34.86 4.80
CA THR A 347 -7.07 -34.04 3.68
C THR A 347 -6.50 -32.71 4.17
N SER A 348 -5.83 -31.95 3.29
CA SER A 348 -5.48 -30.54 3.52
C SER A 348 -6.69 -29.71 3.98
N ASN A 349 -7.86 -30.04 3.43
CA ASN A 349 -9.11 -29.29 3.54
C ASN A 349 -9.95 -29.71 4.76
N GLU A 350 -9.44 -30.58 5.64
CA GLU A 350 -10.12 -30.97 6.87
C GLU A 350 -10.34 -29.74 7.80
N PRO A 351 -11.58 -29.41 8.21
CA PRO A 351 -11.91 -28.24 9.01
C PRO A 351 -11.41 -28.34 10.47
N THR A 352 -11.21 -27.21 11.16
CA THR A 352 -10.75 -27.20 12.56
C THR A 352 -11.84 -27.67 13.55
N ASN A 353 -13.11 -27.67 13.13
CA ASN A 353 -14.23 -28.25 13.85
C ASN A 353 -15.44 -28.45 12.92
N TYR A 354 -16.28 -29.42 13.27
CA TYR A 354 -17.56 -29.66 12.65
C TYR A 354 -18.68 -29.18 13.58
N ILE A 355 -19.78 -28.70 13.01
CA ILE A 355 -20.91 -28.15 13.77
C ILE A 355 -22.20 -28.76 13.23
N LEU A 356 -23.06 -29.23 14.16
CA LEU A 356 -24.39 -29.74 13.87
C LEU A 356 -25.42 -28.88 14.61
N ALA A 357 -26.07 -27.96 13.90
CA ALA A 357 -27.29 -27.31 14.37
C ALA A 357 -28.52 -28.08 13.88
N THR A 358 -29.55 -28.16 14.71
CA THR A 358 -30.85 -28.74 14.32
C THR A 358 -31.99 -27.85 14.79
N PHE A 359 -33.11 -27.82 14.07
CA PHE A 359 -34.28 -27.01 14.38
C PHE A 359 -35.61 -27.73 14.08
N ASN A 360 -36.68 -27.28 14.73
CA ASN A 360 -38.03 -27.87 14.71
C ASN A 360 -39.02 -26.84 15.30
N ASP A 361 -40.33 -27.12 15.28
CA ASP A 361 -41.35 -26.33 15.99
C ASP A 361 -41.59 -26.88 17.42
N PRO A 362 -41.56 -26.04 18.48
CA PRO A 362 -41.30 -24.60 18.48
C PRO A 362 -39.79 -24.25 18.49
N GLU A 363 -39.47 -22.97 18.24
CA GLU A 363 -38.09 -22.41 18.19
C GLU A 363 -37.14 -22.90 19.30
N SER A 364 -37.65 -23.13 20.51
CA SER A 364 -36.89 -23.63 21.67
C SER A 364 -36.35 -25.06 21.53
N LEU A 365 -36.73 -25.79 20.48
CA LEU A 365 -36.14 -27.07 20.08
C LEU A 365 -34.87 -26.89 19.22
N THR A 366 -34.47 -25.66 18.91
CA THR A 366 -33.22 -25.39 18.17
C THR A 366 -31.99 -25.76 19.03
N THR A 367 -31.21 -26.76 18.59
CA THR A 367 -29.99 -27.19 19.29
C THR A 367 -28.75 -26.97 18.42
N GLY A 368 -27.57 -27.05 19.04
CA GLY A 368 -26.29 -26.96 18.31
C GLY A 368 -25.16 -27.64 19.06
N THR A 369 -24.47 -28.55 18.36
CA THR A 369 -23.34 -29.36 18.85
C THR A 369 -22.08 -28.99 18.07
N VAL A 370 -20.93 -28.99 18.74
CA VAL A 370 -19.60 -28.76 18.13
C VAL A 370 -18.71 -29.95 18.45
N VAL A 371 -18.01 -30.48 17.45
CA VAL A 371 -17.06 -31.60 17.59
C VAL A 371 -15.78 -31.34 16.81
N THR A 372 -14.68 -31.96 17.21
CA THR A 372 -13.34 -31.76 16.62
C THR A 372 -12.85 -32.96 15.79
N SER A 373 -13.69 -33.97 15.57
CA SER A 373 -13.38 -35.16 14.77
C SER A 373 -14.48 -35.44 13.75
N GLY A 374 -14.10 -35.88 12.56
CA GLY A 374 -15.04 -36.35 11.54
C GLY A 374 -15.85 -37.55 12.03
N ASP A 375 -15.24 -38.47 12.80
CA ASP A 375 -15.91 -39.67 13.31
C ASP A 375 -17.01 -39.32 14.34
N ASP A 376 -16.78 -38.31 15.18
CA ASP A 376 -17.76 -37.79 16.13
C ASP A 376 -18.92 -37.08 15.40
N MET A 377 -18.61 -36.36 14.31
CA MET A 377 -19.62 -35.70 13.48
C MET A 377 -20.48 -36.74 12.76
N ILE A 378 -19.87 -37.75 12.15
CA ILE A 378 -20.54 -38.88 11.51
C ILE A 378 -21.41 -39.65 12.53
N SER A 379 -20.94 -39.80 13.76
CA SER A 379 -21.72 -40.41 14.85
C SER A 379 -22.92 -39.55 15.26
N SER A 380 -22.74 -38.23 15.34
CA SER A 380 -23.81 -37.27 15.63
C SER A 380 -24.88 -37.26 14.53
N LEU A 381 -24.45 -37.29 13.26
CA LEU A 381 -25.34 -37.41 12.10
C LEU A 381 -26.16 -38.72 12.14
N ARG A 382 -25.53 -39.87 12.42
CA ARG A 382 -26.22 -41.16 12.59
C ARG A 382 -27.18 -41.19 13.80
N ALA A 383 -27.02 -40.29 14.76
CA ALA A 383 -27.90 -40.17 15.92
C ALA A 383 -29.18 -39.34 15.65
N LEU A 384 -29.26 -38.59 14.55
CA LEU A 384 -30.42 -37.75 14.20
C LEU A 384 -31.72 -38.55 14.12
N ARG A 385 -32.81 -38.00 14.68
CA ARG A 385 -34.16 -38.57 14.64
C ARG A 385 -35.14 -37.45 14.32
N VAL A 386 -36.03 -37.68 13.36
CA VAL A 386 -37.15 -36.79 13.07
C VAL A 386 -38.26 -36.98 14.10
N ASN A 387 -38.85 -35.87 14.55
CA ASN A 387 -40.02 -35.83 15.43
C ASN A 387 -40.71 -34.45 15.30
N GLY A 388 -41.82 -34.21 16.02
CA GLY A 388 -42.48 -32.90 15.98
C GLY A 388 -43.04 -32.53 14.60
N GLY A 389 -43.02 -31.24 14.28
CA GLY A 389 -43.73 -30.65 13.14
C GLY A 389 -45.24 -30.51 13.40
N GLY A 390 -45.71 -29.27 13.63
CA GLY A 390 -47.13 -28.96 13.82
C GLY A 390 -47.79 -28.43 12.55
N ASP A 391 -47.20 -27.38 11.97
CA ASP A 391 -47.57 -26.80 10.69
C ASP A 391 -46.35 -26.20 9.96
N CYS A 392 -46.24 -26.48 8.65
CA CYS A 392 -45.31 -25.80 7.75
C CYS A 392 -45.82 -24.35 7.56
N PRO A 393 -45.08 -23.28 7.90
CA PRO A 393 -43.59 -23.15 7.83
C PRO A 393 -42.79 -23.50 9.11
N GLU A 394 -41.46 -23.62 9.02
CA GLU A 394 -40.57 -24.05 10.12
C GLU A 394 -39.50 -22.99 10.53
N TYR A 395 -38.83 -23.17 11.68
CA TYR A 395 -37.91 -22.18 12.30
C TYR A 395 -36.47 -22.15 11.73
N SER A 396 -36.34 -22.09 10.41
CA SER A 396 -35.03 -22.22 9.75
C SER A 396 -34.06 -21.06 10.00
N MET A 397 -34.51 -19.82 10.20
CA MET A 397 -33.58 -18.69 10.48
C MET A 397 -32.88 -18.86 11.83
N SER A 398 -33.60 -19.36 12.83
CA SER A 398 -33.08 -19.65 14.17
C SER A 398 -32.04 -20.78 14.14
N GLY A 399 -32.26 -21.81 13.32
CA GLY A 399 -31.27 -22.84 13.03
C GLY A 399 -29.99 -22.26 12.41
N ILE A 400 -30.13 -21.38 11.40
CA ILE A 400 -28.98 -20.72 10.75
C ILE A 400 -28.21 -19.87 11.75
N LEU A 401 -28.89 -19.03 12.54
CA LEU A 401 -28.26 -18.21 13.57
C LEU A 401 -27.53 -19.04 14.63
N LYS A 402 -28.08 -20.20 14.99
CA LYS A 402 -27.40 -21.14 15.89
C LYS A 402 -26.11 -21.67 15.25
N GLY A 403 -26.12 -22.05 13.98
CA GLY A 403 -24.92 -22.42 13.22
C GLY A 403 -23.87 -21.30 13.16
N ILE A 404 -24.26 -20.09 12.75
CA ILE A 404 -23.39 -18.89 12.70
C ILE A 404 -22.78 -18.59 14.07
N SER A 405 -23.55 -18.70 15.16
CA SER A 405 -23.07 -18.40 16.52
C SER A 405 -21.89 -19.28 16.93
N LEU A 406 -21.91 -20.56 16.54
CA LEU A 406 -20.89 -21.56 16.87
C LEU A 406 -19.73 -21.59 15.86
N SER A 407 -19.94 -21.09 14.64
CA SER A 407 -18.95 -21.12 13.55
C SER A 407 -17.78 -20.16 13.77
N ARG A 408 -16.60 -20.55 13.30
CA ARG A 408 -15.42 -19.66 13.15
C ARG A 408 -15.65 -18.64 12.03
N ASN A 409 -14.75 -17.67 11.87
CA ASN A 409 -14.78 -16.78 10.70
C ASN A 409 -14.33 -17.56 9.44
N GLY A 410 -14.71 -17.10 8.24
CA GLY A 410 -14.42 -17.80 6.98
C GLY A 410 -15.16 -19.14 6.82
N SER A 411 -16.21 -19.40 7.60
CA SER A 411 -16.88 -20.71 7.66
C SER A 411 -17.96 -20.90 6.60
N THR A 412 -18.25 -22.16 6.27
CA THR A 412 -19.32 -22.53 5.32
C THR A 412 -20.47 -23.22 6.05
N VAL A 413 -21.69 -22.72 5.83
CA VAL A 413 -22.93 -23.21 6.45
C VAL A 413 -23.83 -23.87 5.40
N TYR A 414 -24.30 -25.09 5.66
CA TYR A 414 -25.21 -25.85 4.80
C TYR A 414 -26.57 -26.06 5.48
N LEU A 415 -27.64 -25.43 4.96
CA LEU A 415 -29.01 -25.61 5.42
C LEU A 415 -29.74 -26.70 4.64
N PHE A 416 -30.39 -27.63 5.34
CA PHE A 416 -31.30 -28.65 4.78
C PHE A 416 -32.69 -28.54 5.41
N THR A 417 -33.74 -28.44 4.60
CA THR A 417 -35.16 -28.33 5.03
C THR A 417 -36.12 -28.68 3.89
N ASP A 418 -37.33 -29.14 4.20
CA ASP A 418 -38.42 -29.32 3.24
C ASP A 418 -39.51 -28.22 3.32
N ALA A 419 -39.27 -27.17 4.14
CA ALA A 419 -40.24 -26.15 4.51
C ALA A 419 -39.82 -24.69 4.20
N ASP A 420 -40.82 -23.84 4.01
CA ASP A 420 -40.67 -22.38 4.01
C ASP A 420 -40.31 -21.89 5.45
N ALA A 421 -39.80 -20.68 5.64
CA ALA A 421 -39.48 -20.19 7.00
C ALA A 421 -40.68 -19.54 7.72
N LYS A 422 -40.75 -19.77 9.04
CA LYS A 422 -41.72 -19.22 10.00
C LYS A 422 -41.20 -17.92 10.64
N ASP A 423 -39.89 -17.81 10.84
CA ASP A 423 -39.17 -16.74 11.53
C ASP A 423 -38.49 -15.73 10.58
N ARG A 424 -39.14 -15.47 9.44
CA ARG A 424 -38.70 -14.61 8.32
C ARG A 424 -38.20 -13.21 8.70
N SER A 425 -38.63 -12.67 9.84
CA SER A 425 -38.16 -11.37 10.34
C SER A 425 -36.68 -11.35 10.70
N LYS A 426 -36.05 -12.53 10.89
CA LYS A 426 -34.63 -12.69 11.23
C LYS A 426 -33.68 -12.69 10.02
N VAL A 427 -34.17 -12.61 8.77
CA VAL A 427 -33.33 -12.67 7.55
C VAL A 427 -32.21 -11.61 7.54
N SER A 428 -32.53 -10.35 7.88
CA SER A 428 -31.54 -9.27 7.94
C SER A 428 -30.51 -9.45 9.07
N GLU A 429 -30.84 -10.22 10.11
CA GLU A 429 -29.92 -10.59 11.18
C GLU A 429 -29.01 -11.75 10.76
N VAL A 430 -29.55 -12.76 10.06
CA VAL A 430 -28.76 -13.85 9.44
C VAL A 430 -27.68 -13.27 8.53
N ILE A 431 -28.05 -12.42 7.57
CA ILE A 431 -27.11 -11.83 6.60
C ILE A 431 -26.05 -10.98 7.31
N ARG A 432 -26.46 -10.11 8.24
CA ARG A 432 -25.51 -9.26 9.00
C ARG A 432 -24.52 -10.10 9.81
N ASN A 433 -25.00 -11.09 10.55
CA ASN A 433 -24.17 -11.89 11.46
C ASN A 433 -23.26 -12.87 10.68
N ALA A 434 -23.66 -13.29 9.48
CA ALA A 434 -22.82 -14.06 8.56
C ALA A 434 -21.70 -13.18 7.96
N ASN A 435 -22.05 -12.00 7.43
CA ASN A 435 -21.07 -11.10 6.79
C ASN A 435 -20.06 -10.55 7.80
N SER A 436 -20.46 -10.32 9.06
CA SER A 436 -19.52 -9.95 10.14
C SER A 436 -18.50 -11.05 10.51
N LYS A 437 -18.67 -12.26 9.98
CA LYS A 437 -17.75 -13.41 10.15
C LYS A 437 -17.17 -13.92 8.83
N ASP A 438 -17.49 -13.30 7.70
CA ASP A 438 -17.21 -13.85 6.36
C ASP A 438 -17.71 -15.30 6.19
N ILE A 439 -19.00 -15.52 6.47
CA ILE A 439 -19.64 -16.84 6.41
C ILE A 439 -20.53 -16.96 5.17
N LYS A 440 -20.25 -17.94 4.31
CA LYS A 440 -21.12 -18.31 3.18
C LYS A 440 -22.22 -19.25 3.66
N ILE A 441 -23.44 -19.07 3.14
CA ILE A 441 -24.60 -19.92 3.46
C ILE A 441 -25.14 -20.58 2.20
N HIS A 442 -24.97 -21.89 2.09
CA HIS A 442 -25.61 -22.72 1.06
C HIS A 442 -26.93 -23.29 1.58
N LEU A 443 -27.97 -23.26 0.75
CA LEU A 443 -29.32 -23.65 1.12
C LEU A 443 -29.84 -24.74 0.18
N LEU A 444 -30.31 -25.84 0.75
CA LEU A 444 -30.72 -27.05 0.03
C LEU A 444 -32.17 -27.42 0.36
N PRO A 445 -33.14 -26.62 -0.13
CA PRO A 445 -34.56 -26.88 0.08
C PRO A 445 -35.04 -28.07 -0.77
N THR A 446 -35.56 -29.12 -0.13
CA THR A 446 -36.11 -30.31 -0.82
C THR A 446 -37.62 -30.19 -1.11
N GLY A 447 -38.31 -29.27 -0.44
CA GLY A 447 -39.76 -29.08 -0.46
C GLY A 447 -40.23 -27.62 -0.47
N SER A 448 -41.52 -27.41 -0.21
CA SER A 448 -42.17 -26.10 0.03
C SER A 448 -43.59 -26.31 0.60
N CYS A 449 -44.14 -25.35 1.35
CA CYS A 449 -45.38 -25.52 2.13
C CYS A 449 -46.69 -25.55 1.28
N SER A 450 -46.87 -26.52 0.38
CA SER A 450 -48.03 -26.58 -0.51
C SER A 450 -49.34 -27.00 0.21
N ARG A 451 -50.14 -26.01 0.65
CA ARG A 451 -51.49 -26.24 1.19
C ARG A 451 -52.39 -26.99 0.19
N ARG A 452 -53.15 -27.98 0.68
CA ARG A 452 -54.13 -28.76 -0.10
C ARG A 452 -55.19 -27.87 -0.78
N ARG A 453 -55.01 -27.54 -2.06
CA ARG A 453 -56.10 -27.21 -2.99
C ARG A 453 -56.10 -28.17 -4.18
N ARG A 454 -57.18 -28.92 -4.33
CA ARG A 454 -57.43 -29.76 -5.52
C ARG A 454 -57.88 -28.85 -6.67
N SER A 455 -56.95 -28.43 -7.52
CA SER A 455 -57.27 -27.83 -8.82
C SER A 455 -56.17 -28.10 -9.84
N ILE A 456 -56.58 -28.22 -11.10
CA ILE A 456 -55.75 -28.63 -12.24
C ILE A 456 -54.69 -27.55 -12.58
N GLY A 457 -53.44 -27.96 -12.77
CA GLY A 457 -52.38 -27.10 -13.33
C GLY A 457 -50.99 -27.41 -12.74
N ARG A 458 -50.00 -27.66 -13.60
CA ARG A 458 -48.59 -27.75 -13.19
C ARG A 458 -48.00 -26.35 -13.02
N VAL A 459 -48.29 -25.70 -11.89
CA VAL A 459 -47.57 -24.49 -11.47
C VAL A 459 -46.17 -24.89 -11.01
N ARG A 460 -45.15 -24.07 -11.29
CA ARG A 460 -43.77 -24.31 -10.85
C ARG A 460 -43.67 -24.30 -9.33
N ARG A 461 -42.70 -25.05 -8.78
CA ARG A 461 -42.27 -24.91 -7.39
C ARG A 461 -41.65 -23.51 -7.25
N ASN A 462 -42.23 -22.65 -6.42
CA ASN A 462 -41.53 -21.46 -5.96
C ASN A 462 -40.97 -21.79 -4.57
N ILE A 463 -39.64 -21.86 -4.50
CA ILE A 463 -38.90 -21.76 -3.23
C ILE A 463 -39.12 -20.38 -2.64
N ASP A 464 -39.05 -20.30 -1.31
CA ASP A 464 -39.21 -19.07 -0.56
C ASP A 464 -38.12 -18.04 -0.91
N ASP A 465 -38.54 -16.82 -1.24
CA ASP A 465 -37.68 -15.77 -1.84
C ASP A 465 -36.51 -15.39 -0.89
N ILE A 466 -36.77 -15.45 0.41
CA ILE A 466 -35.79 -15.22 1.48
C ILE A 466 -34.57 -16.14 1.41
N TYR A 467 -34.74 -17.38 0.91
CA TYR A 467 -33.61 -18.33 0.83
C TYR A 467 -32.65 -17.92 -0.28
N ARG A 468 -33.13 -17.27 -1.35
CA ARG A 468 -32.26 -16.62 -2.36
C ARG A 468 -31.59 -15.38 -1.78
N GLN A 469 -32.35 -14.54 -1.08
CA GLN A 469 -31.85 -13.33 -0.43
C GLN A 469 -30.70 -13.62 0.56
N ILE A 470 -30.73 -14.75 1.28
CA ILE A 470 -29.66 -15.16 2.19
C ILE A 470 -28.42 -15.64 1.43
N ALA A 471 -28.59 -16.47 0.38
CA ALA A 471 -27.48 -16.89 -0.47
C ALA A 471 -26.79 -15.67 -1.12
N GLU A 472 -27.55 -14.81 -1.79
CA GLU A 472 -27.09 -13.58 -2.41
C GLU A 472 -26.41 -12.63 -1.41
N GLY A 473 -27.02 -12.46 -0.24
CA GLY A 473 -26.51 -11.58 0.82
C GLY A 473 -25.21 -12.07 1.50
N THR A 474 -24.83 -13.35 1.34
CA THR A 474 -23.68 -13.98 2.01
C THR A 474 -22.67 -14.62 1.05
N GLY A 475 -22.81 -14.42 -0.27
CA GLY A 475 -21.97 -15.10 -1.27
C GLY A 475 -22.19 -16.62 -1.37
N GLY A 476 -23.24 -17.14 -0.72
CA GLY A 476 -23.66 -18.53 -0.78
C GLY A 476 -24.56 -18.85 -1.98
N GLN A 477 -25.22 -20.01 -1.97
CA GLN A 477 -25.95 -20.53 -3.13
C GLN A 477 -27.19 -21.35 -2.75
N VAL A 478 -28.20 -21.41 -3.63
CA VAL A 478 -29.42 -22.23 -3.43
C VAL A 478 -29.44 -23.42 -4.41
N PHE A 479 -29.52 -24.64 -3.88
CA PHE A 479 -29.48 -25.87 -4.65
C PHE A 479 -30.88 -26.50 -4.80
N GLU A 480 -31.53 -26.23 -5.93
CA GLU A 480 -32.86 -26.77 -6.26
C GLU A 480 -32.81 -28.24 -6.72
N THR A 481 -32.48 -29.15 -5.80
CA THR A 481 -32.32 -30.59 -6.10
C THR A 481 -33.42 -31.45 -5.49
N SER A 482 -33.57 -32.69 -5.97
CA SER A 482 -34.48 -33.68 -5.38
C SER A 482 -33.69 -34.60 -4.44
N THR A 483 -34.38 -35.27 -3.51
CA THR A 483 -33.70 -36.17 -2.55
C THR A 483 -33.10 -37.44 -3.16
N ALA A 484 -33.42 -37.74 -4.42
CA ALA A 484 -32.72 -38.75 -5.22
C ALA A 484 -31.37 -38.25 -5.80
N ASN A 485 -31.15 -36.94 -5.84
CA ASN A 485 -29.97 -36.29 -6.45
C ASN A 485 -29.08 -35.54 -5.43
N LEU A 486 -29.48 -35.43 -4.15
CA LEU A 486 -28.70 -34.74 -3.11
C LEU A 486 -27.23 -35.20 -3.09
N THR A 487 -26.99 -36.50 -2.95
CA THR A 487 -25.62 -37.05 -2.80
C THR A 487 -24.72 -36.74 -3.99
N THR A 488 -25.23 -36.69 -5.23
CA THR A 488 -24.46 -36.26 -6.40
C THR A 488 -24.24 -34.75 -6.42
N THR A 489 -25.29 -33.94 -6.24
CA THR A 489 -25.18 -32.46 -6.21
C THR A 489 -24.21 -31.96 -5.13
N LEU A 490 -24.13 -32.64 -3.98
CA LEU A 490 -23.20 -32.26 -2.91
C LEU A 490 -21.82 -32.93 -3.02
N SER A 491 -21.66 -34.04 -3.75
CA SER A 491 -20.33 -34.58 -4.05
C SER A 491 -19.47 -33.63 -4.90
N GLU A 492 -20.10 -32.68 -5.58
CA GLU A 492 -19.47 -31.63 -6.39
C GLU A 492 -19.09 -30.40 -5.51
N LEU A 493 -19.94 -30.03 -4.54
CA LEU A 493 -19.70 -28.91 -3.60
C LEU A 493 -18.40 -29.06 -2.76
N ILE A 494 -18.13 -30.26 -2.25
CA ILE A 494 -17.05 -30.51 -1.26
C ILE A 494 -15.67 -30.14 -1.84
N THR A 495 -15.46 -30.46 -3.11
CA THR A 495 -14.20 -30.23 -3.85
C THR A 495 -14.17 -28.88 -4.57
N GLU A 496 -15.17 -28.02 -4.39
CA GLU A 496 -15.26 -26.70 -5.04
C GLU A 496 -15.04 -25.49 -4.10
N GLU A 497 -15.17 -25.67 -2.77
CA GLU A 497 -15.20 -24.56 -1.81
C GLU A 497 -13.88 -24.34 -1.01
N THR A 498 -12.83 -25.13 -1.24
CA THR A 498 -11.51 -24.95 -0.58
C THR A 498 -10.29 -25.19 -1.50
N PRO A 499 -10.11 -24.40 -2.58
CA PRO A 499 -8.79 -24.28 -3.22
C PRO A 499 -7.82 -23.46 -2.33
N SER A 500 -6.51 -23.68 -2.48
CA SER A 500 -5.45 -22.94 -1.76
C SER A 500 -4.76 -21.84 -2.59
N SER A 501 -5.41 -21.48 -3.70
CA SER A 501 -5.23 -20.25 -4.50
C SER A 501 -6.42 -20.11 -5.46
N VAL A 502 -6.88 -18.88 -5.73
CA VAL A 502 -7.96 -18.61 -6.71
C VAL A 502 -7.46 -17.67 -7.79
N ILE A 503 -6.96 -18.27 -8.86
CA ILE A 503 -6.41 -17.54 -10.02
C ILE A 503 -7.50 -17.12 -11.00
N VAL A 504 -7.25 -16.09 -11.82
CA VAL A 504 -8.10 -15.70 -12.96
C VAL A 504 -7.37 -16.06 -14.26
N VAL A 505 -8.06 -16.76 -15.17
CA VAL A 505 -7.53 -17.12 -16.50
C VAL A 505 -7.99 -16.10 -17.54
N GLN A 506 -9.28 -15.75 -17.52
CA GLN A 506 -9.87 -14.74 -18.38
C GLN A 506 -11.28 -14.35 -17.90
N THR A 507 -11.58 -13.06 -17.87
CA THR A 507 -12.97 -12.58 -17.96
C THR A 507 -13.24 -12.21 -19.42
N PHE A 508 -14.44 -12.45 -19.96
CA PHE A 508 -14.86 -11.95 -21.28
C PHE A 508 -16.39 -11.80 -21.39
N SER A 509 -16.87 -11.02 -22.36
CA SER A 509 -18.30 -10.96 -22.70
C SER A 509 -18.59 -11.56 -24.09
N MET A 510 -19.85 -11.95 -24.31
CA MET A 510 -20.38 -12.44 -25.59
C MET A 510 -21.71 -11.74 -25.87
N SER A 511 -21.70 -10.66 -26.65
CA SER A 511 -22.90 -9.94 -27.10
C SER A 511 -23.68 -10.76 -28.13
N THR A 512 -24.96 -10.43 -28.35
CA THR A 512 -25.85 -11.12 -29.31
C THR A 512 -25.41 -11.06 -30.78
N THR A 513 -24.36 -10.29 -31.08
CA THR A 513 -23.71 -10.19 -32.41
C THR A 513 -22.37 -10.89 -32.50
N ASP A 514 -21.78 -11.32 -31.39
CA ASP A 514 -20.49 -12.02 -31.36
C ASP A 514 -20.62 -13.50 -31.73
N SER A 515 -19.47 -14.13 -32.00
CA SER A 515 -19.35 -15.58 -32.13
C SER A 515 -20.03 -16.32 -30.96
N ASP A 516 -20.86 -17.31 -31.27
CA ASP A 516 -21.42 -18.24 -30.27
C ASP A 516 -20.35 -19.14 -29.63
N ARG A 517 -19.07 -19.05 -30.05
CA ARG A 517 -17.95 -19.85 -29.55
C ARG A 517 -16.77 -18.96 -29.15
N LYS A 518 -16.23 -19.16 -27.94
CA LYS A 518 -14.99 -18.55 -27.44
C LYS A 518 -14.04 -19.63 -26.94
N VAL A 519 -12.76 -19.53 -27.28
CA VAL A 519 -11.71 -20.45 -26.81
C VAL A 519 -10.99 -19.86 -25.60
N VAL A 520 -10.62 -20.71 -24.65
CA VAL A 520 -9.81 -20.39 -23.47
C VAL A 520 -8.68 -21.43 -23.34
N ILE A 521 -7.49 -20.97 -22.99
CA ILE A 521 -6.30 -21.83 -22.83
C ILE A 521 -6.21 -22.29 -21.37
N ILE A 522 -6.07 -23.59 -21.15
CA ILE A 522 -5.81 -24.20 -19.83
C ILE A 522 -4.56 -25.07 -19.95
N ASP A 523 -3.63 -24.92 -19.01
CA ASP A 523 -2.34 -25.63 -18.96
C ASP A 523 -2.32 -26.72 -17.88
N SER A 524 -1.27 -27.54 -17.87
CA SER A 524 -1.11 -28.68 -16.94
C SER A 524 -0.88 -28.30 -15.47
N THR A 525 -0.70 -27.02 -15.10
CA THR A 525 -0.57 -26.61 -13.67
C THR A 525 -1.91 -26.36 -12.99
N MET A 526 -3.03 -26.64 -13.67
CA MET A 526 -4.39 -26.36 -13.22
C MET A 526 -5.02 -27.58 -12.51
N ASP A 527 -5.24 -27.50 -11.19
CA ASP A 527 -5.96 -28.54 -10.44
C ASP A 527 -7.49 -28.41 -10.56
N LEU A 528 -7.99 -27.18 -10.71
CA LEU A 528 -9.42 -26.86 -10.85
C LEU A 528 -9.60 -25.80 -11.94
N PHE A 529 -10.50 -26.05 -12.90
CA PHE A 529 -10.92 -25.08 -13.93
C PHE A 529 -12.41 -24.76 -13.72
N LYS A 530 -12.73 -23.47 -13.52
CA LYS A 530 -14.07 -23.00 -13.16
C LYS A 530 -14.54 -21.91 -14.13
N ILE A 531 -15.79 -22.03 -14.58
CA ILE A 531 -16.45 -21.09 -15.49
C ILE A 531 -17.72 -20.60 -14.80
N GLU A 532 -17.82 -19.29 -14.58
CA GLU A 532 -19.04 -18.62 -14.13
C GLU A 532 -19.61 -17.79 -15.29
N VAL A 533 -20.86 -18.06 -15.68
CA VAL A 533 -21.54 -17.39 -16.81
C VAL A 533 -22.79 -16.67 -16.33
N SER A 534 -22.69 -15.35 -16.18
CA SER A 534 -23.81 -14.45 -15.85
C SER A 534 -24.64 -14.11 -17.09
N GLY A 535 -25.96 -13.94 -16.91
CA GLY A 535 -26.90 -13.61 -17.99
C GLY A 535 -27.54 -14.83 -18.67
N ALA A 536 -27.16 -16.04 -18.27
CA ALA A 536 -27.84 -17.26 -18.65
C ALA A 536 -29.20 -17.40 -17.92
N SER A 537 -30.12 -18.20 -18.48
CA SER A 537 -31.43 -18.52 -17.89
C SER A 537 -31.61 -20.03 -17.60
N SER A 538 -30.68 -20.88 -18.01
CA SER A 538 -30.61 -22.31 -17.72
C SER A 538 -29.17 -22.82 -17.91
N VAL A 539 -28.82 -23.95 -17.28
CA VAL A 539 -27.56 -24.68 -17.52
C VAL A 539 -27.38 -25.13 -18.98
N ASP A 540 -28.46 -25.19 -19.76
CA ASP A 540 -28.44 -25.60 -21.17
C ASP A 540 -28.17 -24.44 -22.14
N ASP A 541 -28.11 -23.20 -21.63
CA ASP A 541 -27.80 -22.00 -22.43
C ASP A 541 -26.30 -21.89 -22.78
N VAL A 542 -25.49 -22.72 -22.12
CA VAL A 542 -24.04 -22.83 -22.25
C VAL A 542 -23.69 -24.32 -22.43
N ALA A 543 -22.83 -24.61 -23.39
CA ALA A 543 -22.11 -25.86 -23.51
C ALA A 543 -20.61 -25.62 -23.44
N VAL A 544 -19.85 -26.65 -23.11
CA VAL A 544 -18.38 -26.61 -23.05
C VAL A 544 -17.87 -27.80 -23.86
N GLU A 545 -16.81 -27.59 -24.62
CA GLU A 545 -16.08 -28.63 -25.34
C GLU A 545 -14.65 -28.70 -24.82
N ASP A 546 -14.16 -29.93 -24.61
CA ASP A 546 -12.78 -30.21 -24.21
C ASP A 546 -11.79 -30.00 -25.38
N PRO A 547 -10.47 -30.00 -25.13
CA PRO A 547 -9.46 -29.86 -26.19
C PRO A 547 -9.44 -30.94 -27.28
N THR A 548 -10.24 -32.03 -27.19
CA THR A 548 -10.47 -32.95 -28.32
C THR A 548 -11.58 -32.48 -29.26
N GLY A 549 -12.34 -31.43 -28.89
CA GLY A 549 -13.59 -31.02 -29.54
C GLY A 549 -14.80 -31.85 -29.10
N SER A 550 -14.70 -32.61 -28.01
CA SER A 550 -15.82 -33.39 -27.47
C SER A 550 -16.62 -32.55 -26.46
N THR A 551 -17.95 -32.59 -26.53
CA THR A 551 -18.79 -31.90 -25.54
C THR A 551 -18.59 -32.49 -24.14
N LEU A 552 -18.27 -31.63 -23.18
CA LEU A 552 -17.98 -31.97 -21.79
C LEU A 552 -19.12 -32.79 -21.16
N ARG A 553 -18.75 -33.89 -20.49
CA ARG A 553 -19.67 -34.78 -19.79
C ARG A 553 -19.61 -34.53 -18.28
N TYR A 554 -20.62 -33.83 -17.79
CA TYR A 554 -20.83 -33.59 -16.36
C TYR A 554 -21.01 -34.93 -15.63
N THR A 555 -19.95 -35.33 -14.93
CA THR A 555 -19.79 -36.64 -14.30
C THR A 555 -19.25 -36.37 -12.90
N ALA A 556 -19.98 -36.83 -11.88
CA ALA A 556 -19.66 -36.53 -10.48
C ALA A 556 -18.19 -36.84 -10.14
N GLY A 557 -17.52 -35.88 -9.50
CA GLY A 557 -16.09 -35.95 -9.18
C GLY A 557 -15.12 -35.61 -10.34
N VAL A 558 -15.62 -35.36 -11.56
CA VAL A 558 -14.80 -34.93 -12.73
C VAL A 558 -15.26 -33.57 -13.23
N ALA A 559 -16.56 -33.37 -13.46
CA ALA A 559 -17.10 -32.09 -13.89
C ALA A 559 -18.55 -31.88 -13.41
N SER A 560 -18.83 -30.71 -12.84
CA SER A 560 -20.13 -30.29 -12.31
C SER A 560 -20.80 -29.25 -13.22
N ARG A 561 -22.13 -29.09 -13.10
CA ARG A 561 -22.81 -27.86 -13.56
C ARG A 561 -24.08 -27.57 -12.78
N TYR A 562 -24.30 -26.31 -12.45
CA TYR A 562 -25.54 -25.86 -11.82
C TYR A 562 -25.89 -24.41 -12.22
N TYR A 563 -27.10 -23.98 -11.85
CA TYR A 563 -27.61 -22.63 -12.10
C TYR A 563 -28.04 -22.01 -10.77
N SER A 564 -27.50 -20.83 -10.45
CA SER A 564 -27.76 -20.09 -9.22
C SER A 564 -27.73 -18.57 -9.50
N ALA A 565 -28.63 -17.80 -8.90
CA ALA A 565 -28.64 -16.32 -8.95
C ALA A 565 -28.43 -15.67 -10.35
N GLY A 566 -29.04 -16.23 -11.42
CA GLY A 566 -28.88 -15.70 -12.78
C GLY A 566 -27.55 -16.06 -13.47
N LYS A 567 -26.80 -17.00 -12.90
CA LYS A 567 -25.52 -17.50 -13.39
C LYS A 567 -25.56 -19.02 -13.60
N VAL A 568 -24.86 -19.50 -14.62
CA VAL A 568 -24.46 -20.91 -14.73
C VAL A 568 -23.04 -21.04 -14.21
N ILE A 569 -22.79 -22.01 -13.33
CA ILE A 569 -21.44 -22.35 -12.87
C ILE A 569 -21.11 -23.77 -13.32
N ILE A 570 -19.91 -23.93 -13.87
CA ILE A 570 -19.32 -25.19 -14.33
C ILE A 570 -17.94 -25.29 -13.71
N SER A 571 -17.64 -26.43 -13.08
CA SER A 571 -16.31 -26.71 -12.52
C SER A 571 -15.79 -28.04 -13.06
N VAL A 572 -14.48 -28.11 -13.35
CA VAL A 572 -13.78 -29.29 -13.89
C VAL A 572 -12.56 -29.57 -13.04
N GLN A 573 -12.52 -30.77 -12.46
CA GLN A 573 -11.43 -31.25 -11.61
C GLN A 573 -10.33 -31.86 -12.50
N LYS A 574 -9.07 -31.44 -12.31
CA LYS A 574 -7.89 -31.86 -13.08
C LYS A 574 -8.14 -31.81 -14.60
N PRO A 575 -8.46 -30.63 -15.15
CA PRO A 575 -8.73 -30.43 -16.57
C PRO A 575 -7.56 -30.91 -17.44
N MET A 576 -7.88 -31.50 -18.59
CA MET A 576 -6.89 -31.77 -19.63
C MET A 576 -6.37 -30.44 -20.20
N ALA A 577 -5.05 -30.31 -20.34
CA ALA A 577 -4.42 -29.15 -20.95
C ALA A 577 -4.81 -28.96 -22.42
N GLY A 578 -4.83 -27.71 -22.88
CA GLY A 578 -5.16 -27.30 -24.24
C GLY A 578 -6.29 -26.27 -24.33
N ASN A 579 -6.87 -26.20 -25.53
CA ASN A 579 -7.88 -25.20 -25.92
C ASN A 579 -9.30 -25.68 -25.59
N TRP A 580 -9.85 -25.24 -24.46
CA TRP A 580 -11.25 -25.46 -24.12
C TRP A 580 -12.14 -24.47 -24.88
N THR A 581 -13.31 -24.91 -25.36
CA THR A 581 -14.26 -24.01 -26.05
C THR A 581 -15.55 -23.85 -25.25
N ILE A 582 -15.89 -22.61 -24.93
CA ILE A 582 -17.16 -22.23 -24.32
C ILE A 582 -18.12 -21.85 -25.44
N VAL A 583 -19.31 -22.46 -25.44
CA VAL A 583 -20.30 -22.38 -26.53
C VAL A 583 -21.63 -21.86 -25.98
N ARG A 584 -22.07 -20.72 -26.49
CA ARG A 584 -23.40 -20.17 -26.23
C ARG A 584 -24.42 -20.89 -27.12
N THR A 585 -25.51 -21.39 -26.53
CA THR A 585 -26.53 -22.16 -27.27
C THR A 585 -27.79 -21.35 -27.61
N ARG A 586 -27.97 -20.18 -26.99
CA ARG A 586 -29.05 -19.21 -27.29
C ARG A 586 -28.51 -17.83 -27.60
N ASN A 587 -29.17 -17.13 -28.51
CA ASN A 587 -28.89 -15.72 -28.80
C ASN A 587 -29.32 -14.81 -27.63
N GLN A 588 -28.43 -14.64 -26.65
CA GLN A 588 -28.54 -13.72 -25.52
C GLN A 588 -27.13 -13.21 -25.13
N ALA A 589 -27.05 -12.07 -24.46
CA ALA A 589 -25.78 -11.56 -23.97
C ALA A 589 -25.33 -12.37 -22.75
N LEU A 590 -24.07 -12.82 -22.75
CA LEU A 590 -23.45 -13.55 -21.64
C LEU A 590 -22.19 -12.83 -21.17
N ALA A 591 -21.94 -12.81 -19.86
CA ALA A 591 -20.66 -12.40 -19.27
C ALA A 591 -20.03 -13.60 -18.59
N VAL A 592 -18.81 -13.96 -19.01
CA VAL A 592 -18.09 -15.17 -18.58
C VAL A 592 -16.87 -14.77 -17.76
N ASN A 593 -16.72 -15.36 -16.58
CA ASN A 593 -15.51 -15.28 -15.79
C ASN A 593 -14.91 -16.68 -15.63
N VAL A 594 -13.65 -16.84 -16.01
CA VAL A 594 -12.90 -18.09 -15.91
C VAL A 594 -11.83 -17.96 -14.84
N THR A 595 -11.93 -18.82 -13.83
CA THR A 595 -11.02 -18.90 -12.69
C THR A 595 -10.54 -20.33 -12.49
N GLY A 596 -9.61 -20.54 -11.56
CA GLY A 596 -9.12 -21.88 -11.25
C GLY A 596 -8.27 -21.95 -9.98
N SER A 597 -7.71 -23.13 -9.73
CA SER A 597 -6.70 -23.39 -8.70
C SER A 597 -5.41 -23.84 -9.40
N SER A 598 -4.30 -23.18 -9.08
CA SER A 598 -3.01 -23.35 -9.78
C SER A 598 -1.87 -23.02 -8.83
N ALA A 599 -0.79 -23.81 -8.88
CA ALA A 599 0.44 -23.49 -8.14
C ALA A 599 1.16 -22.25 -8.71
N PHE A 600 0.99 -21.96 -10.01
CA PHE A 600 1.51 -20.78 -10.68
C PHE A 600 0.50 -19.62 -10.69
N ASP A 601 0.92 -18.47 -10.18
CA ASP A 601 0.32 -17.15 -10.41
C ASP A 601 1.42 -16.04 -10.40
N PHE A 602 1.03 -14.77 -10.55
CA PHE A 602 1.95 -13.62 -10.57
C PHE A 602 1.37 -12.36 -9.92
N SER A 603 2.20 -11.63 -9.18
CA SER A 603 1.88 -10.27 -8.69
C SER A 603 2.36 -9.20 -9.68
N ILE A 604 1.87 -7.96 -9.54
CA ILE A 604 2.24 -6.84 -10.41
C ILE A 604 2.62 -5.59 -9.61
N GLU A 605 3.69 -4.93 -10.05
CA GLU A 605 4.20 -3.65 -9.54
C GLU A 605 4.33 -2.65 -10.69
N LEU A 606 4.04 -1.38 -10.42
CA LEU A 606 4.20 -0.28 -11.38
C LEU A 606 5.29 0.67 -10.87
N THR A 607 6.25 1.00 -11.72
CA THR A 607 7.32 1.96 -11.40
C THR A 607 7.33 3.17 -12.32
N GLU A 608 7.56 4.37 -11.77
CA GLU A 608 7.82 5.62 -12.51
C GLU A 608 9.30 5.99 -12.47
N LEU A 609 9.82 6.51 -13.58
CA LEU A 609 11.16 7.10 -13.65
C LEU A 609 11.17 8.49 -12.99
N ASP A 610 12.19 8.77 -12.20
CA ASP A 610 12.46 10.10 -11.67
C ASP A 610 13.21 11.01 -12.68
N GLY A 611 13.56 12.22 -12.27
CA GLY A 611 14.33 13.16 -13.09
C GLY A 611 15.77 12.72 -13.40
N ASN A 612 16.30 11.74 -12.66
CA ASN A 612 17.67 11.23 -12.78
C ASN A 612 17.72 9.89 -13.56
N GLY A 613 16.56 9.31 -13.92
CA GLY A 613 16.46 8.05 -14.65
C GLY A 613 16.38 6.80 -13.76
N ILE A 614 16.00 6.94 -12.49
CA ILE A 614 15.87 5.84 -11.52
C ILE A 614 14.39 5.44 -11.37
N SER A 615 14.08 4.14 -11.37
CA SER A 615 12.71 3.60 -11.41
C SER A 615 12.15 3.31 -10.00
N TYR A 616 11.26 4.15 -9.48
CA TYR A 616 10.64 3.97 -8.17
C TYR A 616 9.22 3.41 -8.27
N LEU A 617 8.81 2.58 -7.32
CA LEU A 617 7.41 2.15 -7.19
C LEU A 617 6.47 3.36 -7.08
N ILE A 618 5.35 3.33 -7.79
CA ILE A 618 4.37 4.43 -7.75
C ILE A 618 3.68 4.50 -6.38
N VAL A 619 3.26 5.71 -6.02
CA VAL A 619 2.44 5.99 -4.84
C VAL A 619 1.08 6.50 -5.32
N GLY A 620 0.02 5.76 -5.00
CA GLY A 620 -1.33 6.00 -5.51
C GLY A 620 -1.54 5.52 -6.96
N SER A 621 -2.64 5.95 -7.57
CA SER A 621 -3.02 5.56 -8.94
C SER A 621 -2.04 6.13 -9.99
N PRO A 622 -1.74 5.40 -11.09
CA PRO A 622 -0.91 5.93 -12.17
C PRO A 622 -1.62 7.05 -12.94
N ILE A 623 -0.85 7.88 -13.63
CA ILE A 623 -1.37 9.02 -14.39
C ILE A 623 -1.52 8.65 -15.87
N SER A 624 -2.71 8.86 -16.43
CA SER A 624 -3.01 8.60 -17.84
C SER A 624 -2.05 9.37 -18.77
N GLY A 625 -1.53 8.70 -19.80
CA GLY A 625 -0.61 9.27 -20.78
C GLY A 625 0.85 9.43 -20.33
N ASN A 626 1.18 9.17 -19.07
CA ASN A 626 2.57 9.10 -18.60
C ASN A 626 3.17 7.70 -18.86
N ASN A 627 4.50 7.62 -18.93
CA ASN A 627 5.24 6.36 -19.08
C ASN A 627 5.57 5.73 -17.73
N TYR A 628 5.40 4.42 -17.65
CA TYR A 628 5.70 3.58 -16.48
C TYR A 628 6.28 2.23 -16.96
N THR A 629 6.89 1.49 -16.03
CA THR A 629 7.29 0.09 -16.27
C THR A 629 6.47 -0.81 -15.36
N ILE A 630 5.78 -1.79 -15.95
CA ILE A 630 5.12 -2.89 -15.22
C ILE A 630 6.17 -3.98 -14.98
N THR A 631 6.34 -4.36 -13.73
CA THR A 631 7.12 -5.53 -13.31
C THR A 631 6.15 -6.58 -12.78
N SER A 632 6.32 -7.84 -13.19
CA SER A 632 5.50 -8.98 -12.76
C SER A 632 6.39 -10.04 -12.15
N GLN A 633 6.26 -10.27 -10.84
CA GLN A 633 6.97 -11.35 -10.13
C GLN A 633 6.21 -12.67 -10.33
N LEU A 634 6.91 -13.71 -10.79
CA LEU A 634 6.31 -14.97 -11.21
C LEU A 634 6.53 -16.05 -10.14
N TYR A 635 5.46 -16.56 -9.53
CA TYR A 635 5.54 -17.54 -8.44
C TYR A 635 5.37 -18.97 -8.97
N ASN A 636 6.29 -19.88 -8.66
CA ASN A 636 6.26 -21.31 -9.01
C ASN A 636 6.16 -21.65 -10.52
N LEU A 637 6.36 -20.70 -11.44
CA LEU A 637 6.52 -20.99 -12.87
C LEU A 637 7.86 -21.72 -13.10
N ASP A 638 7.91 -22.75 -13.93
CA ASP A 638 9.18 -23.45 -14.22
C ASP A 638 10.20 -22.48 -14.81
N TYR A 639 11.44 -22.54 -14.32
CA TYR A 639 12.52 -21.62 -14.67
C TYR A 639 12.83 -21.54 -16.18
N ASN A 640 12.51 -22.58 -16.96
CA ASN A 640 12.72 -22.64 -18.41
C ASN A 640 11.52 -22.15 -19.23
N SER A 641 10.40 -21.82 -18.57
CA SER A 641 9.20 -21.26 -19.22
C SER A 641 9.51 -19.93 -19.91
N SER A 642 8.71 -19.58 -20.90
CA SER A 642 8.80 -18.29 -21.60
C SER A 642 7.50 -17.50 -21.46
N ILE A 643 7.61 -16.17 -21.35
CA ILE A 643 6.46 -15.27 -21.56
C ILE A 643 6.56 -14.77 -22.99
N THR A 644 5.48 -14.98 -23.75
CA THR A 644 5.37 -14.59 -25.16
C THR A 644 4.83 -13.17 -25.30
N LEU A 645 3.93 -12.76 -24.40
CA LEU A 645 3.23 -11.48 -24.47
C LEU A 645 2.69 -11.05 -23.10
N MET A 646 2.72 -9.75 -22.82
CA MET A 646 1.88 -9.09 -21.84
C MET A 646 0.79 -8.28 -22.55
N THR A 647 -0.45 -8.41 -22.10
CA THR A 647 -1.61 -7.75 -22.68
C THR A 647 -2.34 -6.96 -21.60
N LEU A 648 -2.68 -5.70 -21.86
CA LEU A 648 -3.63 -4.95 -21.04
C LEU A 648 -5.03 -5.31 -21.49
N VAL A 649 -5.90 -5.72 -20.57
CA VAL A 649 -7.30 -6.08 -20.86
C VAL A 649 -8.28 -5.25 -20.07
N ASP A 650 -9.38 -4.84 -20.69
CA ASP A 650 -10.44 -4.09 -20.03
C ASP A 650 -11.24 -4.98 -19.05
N MET A 651 -12.14 -4.35 -18.29
CA MET A 651 -13.02 -5.05 -17.34
C MET A 651 -14.03 -6.02 -18.00
N ALA A 652 -14.15 -6.02 -19.33
CA ALA A 652 -14.99 -6.90 -20.13
C ALA A 652 -14.20 -7.95 -20.94
N GLY A 653 -12.87 -8.03 -20.74
CA GLY A 653 -11.98 -9.01 -21.38
C GLY A 653 -11.45 -8.64 -22.76
N ASN A 654 -11.65 -7.40 -23.22
CA ASN A 654 -11.16 -6.92 -24.50
C ASN A 654 -9.70 -6.46 -24.37
N GLU A 655 -8.94 -6.62 -25.44
CA GLU A 655 -7.56 -6.15 -25.54
C GLU A 655 -7.52 -4.62 -25.68
N VAL A 656 -6.87 -3.94 -24.73
CA VAL A 656 -6.58 -2.50 -24.76
C VAL A 656 -5.24 -2.26 -25.45
N GLU A 657 -4.20 -2.98 -25.04
CA GLU A 657 -2.84 -2.86 -25.60
C GLU A 657 -2.05 -4.18 -25.51
N ARG A 658 -1.15 -4.41 -26.46
CA ARG A 658 -0.15 -5.50 -26.43
C ARG A 658 1.24 -4.93 -26.22
N ILE A 659 1.88 -5.32 -25.13
CA ILE A 659 3.19 -4.80 -24.71
C ILE A 659 4.26 -5.89 -24.90
N LYS A 660 5.43 -5.49 -25.41
CA LYS A 660 6.58 -6.40 -25.53
C LYS A 660 7.26 -6.55 -24.17
N THR A 661 7.26 -7.77 -23.65
CA THR A 661 7.85 -8.13 -22.36
C THR A 661 9.27 -8.68 -22.50
N THR A 662 10.10 -8.45 -21.48
CA THR A 662 11.40 -9.11 -21.28
C THR A 662 11.35 -9.96 -20.01
N VAL A 663 11.85 -11.19 -20.05
CA VAL A 663 11.91 -12.07 -18.85
C VAL A 663 13.31 -12.01 -18.25
N HIS A 664 13.41 -11.50 -17.03
CA HIS A 664 14.63 -11.46 -16.23
C HIS A 664 14.63 -12.61 -15.22
N ARG A 665 15.81 -13.11 -14.87
CA ARG A 665 16.01 -14.25 -13.95
C ARG A 665 17.14 -13.93 -12.99
N THR A 666 16.90 -14.12 -11.70
CA THR A 666 17.86 -13.80 -10.63
C THR A 666 17.83 -14.91 -9.59
N GLY A 667 18.88 -15.73 -9.52
CA GLY A 667 18.86 -16.93 -8.68
C GLY A 667 17.73 -17.88 -9.10
N THR A 668 16.74 -18.06 -8.23
CA THR A 668 15.51 -18.83 -8.51
C THR A 668 14.31 -17.96 -8.91
N ASP A 669 14.38 -16.63 -8.72
CA ASP A 669 13.28 -15.72 -9.06
C ASP A 669 13.20 -15.44 -10.57
N MET A 670 11.97 -15.23 -11.07
CA MET A 670 11.72 -14.79 -12.43
C MET A 670 10.77 -13.59 -12.45
N PHE A 671 11.13 -12.59 -13.26
CA PHE A 671 10.40 -11.34 -13.41
C PHE A 671 10.04 -11.11 -14.89
N ALA A 672 8.82 -10.66 -15.17
CA ALA A 672 8.43 -10.13 -16.47
C ALA A 672 8.42 -8.59 -16.42
N VAL A 673 9.15 -7.92 -17.30
CA VAL A 673 9.31 -6.45 -17.30
C VAL A 673 8.84 -5.88 -18.64
N SER A 674 7.98 -4.86 -18.59
CA SER A 674 7.27 -4.27 -19.73
C SER A 674 7.10 -2.76 -19.58
N ASP A 675 7.63 -1.95 -20.50
CA ASP A 675 7.41 -0.50 -20.54
C ASP A 675 6.07 -0.15 -21.22
N VAL A 676 5.35 0.83 -20.68
CA VAL A 676 3.97 1.17 -21.07
C VAL A 676 3.70 2.67 -20.93
N THR A 677 2.97 3.25 -21.90
CA THR A 677 2.32 4.55 -21.76
C THR A 677 0.90 4.32 -21.25
N MET A 678 0.55 4.84 -20.07
CA MET A 678 -0.72 4.47 -19.43
C MET A 678 -1.95 4.85 -20.26
N PRO A 679 -2.87 3.91 -20.55
CA PRO A 679 -4.13 4.22 -21.21
C PRO A 679 -5.04 5.07 -20.29
N PRO A 680 -6.09 5.71 -20.82
CA PRO A 680 -7.08 6.46 -20.02
C PRO A 680 -8.17 5.57 -19.39
N GLU A 681 -8.16 4.26 -19.69
CA GLU A 681 -9.18 3.28 -19.33
C GLU A 681 -8.68 2.37 -18.20
N SER A 682 -9.58 1.87 -17.35
CA SER A 682 -9.21 0.92 -16.29
C SER A 682 -8.99 -0.48 -16.86
N PHE A 683 -7.88 -1.13 -16.49
CA PHE A 683 -7.44 -2.39 -17.07
C PHE A 683 -6.89 -3.38 -16.02
N ARG A 684 -6.70 -4.63 -16.45
CA ARG A 684 -5.93 -5.68 -15.77
C ARG A 684 -4.76 -6.12 -16.63
N VAL A 685 -3.72 -6.67 -15.99
CA VAL A 685 -2.57 -7.25 -16.69
C VAL A 685 -2.83 -8.73 -16.96
N GLN A 686 -2.67 -9.16 -18.21
CA GLN A 686 -2.68 -10.56 -18.63
C GLN A 686 -1.30 -10.97 -19.15
N LEU A 687 -0.83 -12.15 -18.74
CA LEU A 687 0.37 -12.80 -19.25
C LEU A 687 -0.02 -14.01 -20.09
N ILE A 688 0.64 -14.16 -21.24
CA ILE A 688 0.55 -15.32 -22.12
C ILE A 688 1.96 -15.85 -22.35
N GLY A 689 2.14 -17.16 -22.15
CA GLY A 689 3.45 -17.79 -22.23
C GLY A 689 3.39 -19.27 -22.59
N VAL A 690 4.55 -19.93 -22.52
CA VAL A 690 4.73 -21.34 -22.88
C VAL A 690 5.61 -22.03 -21.84
N LEU A 691 5.13 -23.17 -21.32
CA LEU A 691 5.83 -24.07 -20.40
C LEU A 691 6.95 -24.84 -21.12
N PRO A 692 7.89 -25.50 -20.41
CA PRO A 692 9.07 -26.13 -21.03
C PRO A 692 8.74 -27.24 -22.04
N GLU A 693 7.60 -27.92 -21.89
CA GLU A 693 7.13 -28.98 -22.79
C GLU A 693 6.40 -28.45 -24.05
N GLY A 694 6.26 -27.13 -24.17
CA GLY A 694 5.59 -26.47 -25.32
C GLY A 694 4.10 -26.17 -25.11
N GLU A 695 3.54 -26.45 -23.93
CA GLU A 695 2.16 -26.09 -23.58
C GLU A 695 2.02 -24.57 -23.37
N SER A 696 1.03 -23.95 -24.02
CA SER A 696 0.70 -22.54 -23.77
C SER A 696 -0.07 -22.36 -22.45
N PHE A 697 0.22 -21.29 -21.72
CA PHE A 697 -0.54 -20.87 -20.54
C PHE A 697 -1.09 -19.44 -20.69
N GLN A 698 -2.13 -19.13 -19.92
CA GLN A 698 -2.71 -17.78 -19.80
C GLN A 698 -3.09 -17.50 -18.33
N ARG A 699 -2.73 -16.32 -17.82
CA ARG A 699 -3.12 -15.84 -16.48
C ARG A 699 -3.45 -14.35 -16.55
N THR A 700 -4.45 -13.90 -15.81
CA THR A 700 -4.80 -12.48 -15.64
C THR A 700 -4.72 -12.14 -14.16
N ASN A 701 -3.89 -11.17 -13.78
CA ASN A 701 -3.84 -10.70 -12.41
C ASN A 701 -5.18 -9.98 -12.08
N PRO A 702 -5.81 -10.25 -10.91
CA PRO A 702 -7.12 -9.71 -10.56
C PRO A 702 -7.11 -8.20 -10.25
N GLN A 703 -5.95 -7.61 -9.94
CA GLN A 703 -5.78 -6.20 -9.60
C GLN A 703 -6.18 -5.29 -10.77
N VAL A 704 -7.15 -4.41 -10.50
CA VAL A 704 -7.57 -3.38 -11.45
C VAL A 704 -6.64 -2.18 -11.30
N ILE A 705 -5.99 -1.79 -12.40
CA ILE A 705 -5.27 -0.54 -12.52
C ILE A 705 -6.24 0.48 -13.10
N SER A 706 -6.44 1.58 -12.38
CA SER A 706 -7.31 2.69 -12.80
C SER A 706 -6.48 3.97 -12.97
N PRO A 707 -6.01 4.28 -14.18
CA PRO A 707 -5.28 5.51 -14.46
C PRO A 707 -6.16 6.76 -14.28
N VAL A 708 -5.55 7.86 -13.84
CA VAL A 708 -6.27 9.12 -13.53
C VAL A 708 -5.55 10.35 -14.05
N ASN A 709 -6.24 11.50 -14.03
CA ASN A 709 -5.76 12.77 -14.56
C ASN A 709 -5.28 13.76 -13.47
N VAL A 710 -5.22 13.33 -12.21
CA VAL A 710 -4.79 14.14 -11.06
C VAL A 710 -3.80 13.33 -10.24
N LYS A 711 -2.66 13.93 -9.86
CA LYS A 711 -1.73 13.35 -8.89
C LYS A 711 -1.84 14.09 -7.55
N LEU A 712 -2.25 13.37 -6.51
CA LEU A 712 -2.05 13.74 -5.12
C LEU A 712 -0.63 13.34 -4.72
N THR A 713 -0.02 14.07 -3.80
CA THR A 713 1.25 13.69 -3.16
C THR A 713 1.25 14.26 -1.74
N LEU A 714 1.43 13.40 -0.75
CA LEU A 714 1.67 13.81 0.64
C LEU A 714 3.13 14.24 0.80
N ARG A 715 3.39 15.27 1.60
CA ARG A 715 4.76 15.61 2.03
C ARG A 715 5.18 14.62 3.13
N PRO A 716 6.35 13.95 3.01
CA PRO A 716 6.76 12.90 3.93
C PRO A 716 7.12 13.45 5.30
N ASN A 717 6.57 12.84 6.36
CA ASN A 717 6.88 13.18 7.75
C ASN A 717 8.30 12.71 8.13
N GLN A 718 9.17 13.65 8.48
CA GLN A 718 10.60 13.37 8.70
C GLN A 718 10.83 12.66 10.05
N ASP A 719 10.18 13.14 11.11
CA ASP A 719 10.42 12.77 12.51
C ASP A 719 9.13 12.42 13.28
N GLU A 720 9.25 12.19 14.58
CA GLU A 720 8.16 12.19 15.57
C GLU A 720 7.56 13.59 15.72
N PHE A 721 6.39 13.70 16.35
CA PHE A 721 5.74 14.98 16.65
C PHE A 721 5.55 15.23 18.16
N PRO A 722 5.77 16.45 18.67
CA PRO A 722 5.60 16.76 20.08
C PRO A 722 4.12 16.81 20.48
N LEU A 723 3.80 16.35 21.69
CA LEU A 723 2.45 16.39 22.25
C LEU A 723 1.93 17.83 22.40
N ASN A 724 0.62 18.03 22.24
CA ASN A 724 -0.08 19.30 22.44
C ASN A 724 0.41 20.48 21.57
N GLU A 725 1.19 20.21 20.52
CA GLU A 725 1.63 21.18 19.52
C GLU A 725 1.04 20.81 18.15
N PRO A 726 0.27 21.70 17.49
CA PRO A 726 -0.39 21.40 16.22
C PRO A 726 0.61 21.35 15.07
N GLN A 727 0.61 20.24 14.33
CA GLN A 727 1.57 19.95 13.27
C GLN A 727 0.94 20.06 11.88
N ASN A 728 1.63 20.71 10.96
CA ASN A 728 1.16 20.97 9.61
C ASN A 728 1.46 19.79 8.67
N ILE A 729 0.43 19.06 8.25
CA ILE A 729 0.54 18.07 7.17
C ILE A 729 0.35 18.76 5.83
N THR A 730 1.40 18.82 5.01
CA THR A 730 1.34 19.38 3.66
C THR A 730 0.95 18.32 2.64
N TYR A 731 0.04 18.65 1.73
CA TYR A 731 -0.27 17.84 0.56
C TYR A 731 -0.25 18.71 -0.71
N ARG A 732 0.00 18.05 -1.85
CA ARG A 732 0.12 18.69 -3.15
C ARG A 732 -0.74 17.98 -4.19
N LEU A 733 -1.44 18.76 -5.00
CA LEU A 733 -2.19 18.34 -6.18
C LEU A 733 -1.47 18.78 -7.45
N ASN A 734 -1.64 18.02 -8.53
CA ASN A 734 -1.29 18.42 -9.89
C ASN A 734 -2.34 17.92 -10.88
N ASN A 735 -2.93 18.82 -11.68
CA ASN A 735 -3.89 18.46 -12.73
C ASN A 735 -3.16 18.15 -14.04
N TYR A 736 -3.02 16.87 -14.38
CA TYR A 736 -2.46 16.40 -15.66
C TYR A 736 -3.52 16.34 -16.78
N GLY A 737 -4.79 16.59 -16.47
CA GLY A 737 -5.88 16.60 -17.45
C GLY A 737 -5.78 17.76 -18.44
N SER A 738 -6.28 17.53 -19.66
CA SER A 738 -6.33 18.53 -20.73
C SER A 738 -7.41 19.61 -20.57
N THR A 739 -8.21 19.53 -19.50
CA THR A 739 -9.30 20.46 -19.17
C THR A 739 -9.17 20.97 -17.74
N ASN A 740 -9.81 22.11 -17.46
CA ASN A 740 -10.05 22.54 -16.08
C ASN A 740 -10.80 21.44 -15.32
N GLN A 741 -10.51 21.30 -14.02
CA GLN A 741 -11.21 20.38 -13.12
C GLN A 741 -11.53 21.09 -11.81
N THR A 742 -12.78 20.98 -11.35
CA THR A 742 -13.17 21.33 -9.98
C THR A 742 -13.06 20.07 -9.14
N LEU A 743 -12.18 20.09 -8.15
CA LEU A 743 -11.83 18.95 -7.31
C LEU A 743 -12.24 19.22 -5.86
N GLU A 744 -12.76 18.20 -5.20
CA GLU A 744 -13.00 18.17 -3.76
C GLU A 744 -11.95 17.27 -3.12
N VAL A 745 -11.20 17.81 -2.16
CA VAL A 745 -10.24 17.08 -1.33
C VAL A 745 -10.88 16.84 0.02
N ASP A 746 -11.14 15.57 0.35
CA ASP A 746 -11.64 15.16 1.65
C ASP A 746 -10.47 14.69 2.51
N ILE A 747 -10.30 15.33 3.67
CA ILE A 747 -9.26 15.02 4.65
C ILE A 747 -9.95 14.36 5.84
N ASP A 748 -9.73 13.05 6.00
CA ASP A 748 -10.19 12.27 7.15
C ASP A 748 -9.03 11.94 8.08
N ALA A 749 -9.27 11.89 9.39
CA ALA A 749 -8.27 11.51 10.39
C ALA A 749 -8.94 11.07 11.69
N ASP A 750 -8.40 10.03 12.34
CA ASP A 750 -9.06 9.28 13.43
C ASP A 750 -9.56 10.13 14.61
N SER A 751 -8.95 11.30 14.83
CA SER A 751 -9.24 12.22 15.93
C SER A 751 -9.84 13.57 15.50
N ALA A 752 -10.17 13.75 14.22
CA ALA A 752 -10.58 15.03 13.64
C ALA A 752 -12.00 14.99 13.05
N ARG A 753 -12.45 16.11 12.50
CA ARG A 753 -13.64 16.15 11.62
C ARG A 753 -13.19 16.08 10.17
N LEU A 754 -13.87 15.26 9.38
CA LEU A 754 -13.76 15.26 7.92
C LEU A 754 -13.82 16.69 7.40
N THR A 755 -12.75 17.11 6.72
CA THR A 755 -12.59 18.48 6.22
C THR A 755 -12.48 18.44 4.70
N THR A 756 -13.50 18.94 4.00
CA THR A 756 -13.54 19.03 2.54
C THR A 756 -13.07 20.40 2.07
N VAL A 757 -12.09 20.44 1.17
CA VAL A 757 -11.60 21.68 0.52
C VAL A 757 -11.79 21.58 -0.99
N THR A 758 -12.33 22.62 -1.62
CA THR A 758 -12.60 22.64 -3.06
C THR A 758 -11.57 23.50 -3.80
N TYR A 759 -11.03 22.97 -4.91
CA TYR A 759 -10.10 23.67 -5.80
C TYR A 759 -10.58 23.63 -7.25
N ASP A 760 -10.68 24.78 -7.89
CA ASP A 760 -10.70 24.87 -9.36
C ASP A 760 -9.26 24.88 -9.87
N MET A 761 -8.88 23.88 -10.67
CA MET A 761 -7.51 23.73 -11.19
C MET A 761 -7.47 23.74 -12.72
N TYR A 762 -6.57 24.56 -13.29
CA TYR A 762 -6.28 24.60 -14.73
C TYR A 762 -5.38 23.42 -15.17
N PRO A 763 -5.34 23.07 -16.47
CA PRO A 763 -4.38 22.09 -17.01
C PRO A 763 -2.92 22.43 -16.67
N GLY A 764 -2.20 21.48 -16.06
CA GLY A 764 -0.82 21.65 -15.61
C GLY A 764 -0.66 22.50 -14.35
N GLU A 765 -1.73 22.89 -13.68
CA GLU A 765 -1.65 23.63 -12.41
C GLU A 765 -1.24 22.70 -11.26
N ILE A 766 -0.32 23.21 -10.44
CA ILE A 766 0.12 22.59 -9.20
C ILE A 766 -0.41 23.43 -8.03
N LYS A 767 -1.08 22.76 -7.09
CA LYS A 767 -1.58 23.37 -5.84
C LYS A 767 -0.91 22.68 -4.66
N GLU A 768 -0.46 23.44 -3.68
CA GLU A 768 0.06 22.92 -2.40
C GLU A 768 -0.73 23.57 -1.27
N ASP A 769 -1.13 22.78 -0.28
CA ASP A 769 -1.89 23.23 0.88
C ASP A 769 -1.66 22.31 2.09
N HIS A 770 -2.32 22.58 3.21
CA HIS A 770 -2.04 21.90 4.48
C HIS A 770 -3.25 21.81 5.41
N PHE A 771 -3.18 20.86 6.35
CA PHE A 771 -4.09 20.75 7.49
C PHE A 771 -3.31 20.47 8.78
N GLN A 772 -3.97 20.57 9.93
CA GLN A 772 -3.33 20.40 11.24
C GLN A 772 -3.79 19.15 11.97
N VAL A 773 -2.84 18.50 12.63
CA VAL A 773 -3.04 17.34 13.51
C VAL A 773 -2.32 17.56 14.85
N THR A 774 -2.95 17.15 15.96
CA THR A 774 -2.41 17.30 17.31
C THR A 774 -2.65 16.03 18.10
N GLY A 775 -1.58 15.45 18.64
CA GLY A 775 -1.66 14.34 19.60
C GLY A 775 -1.66 14.83 21.03
N HIS A 776 -2.40 14.14 21.89
CA HIS A 776 -2.63 14.49 23.30
C HIS A 776 -2.24 13.38 24.28
N THR A 777 -1.97 12.16 23.81
CA THR A 777 -1.53 11.04 24.66
C THR A 777 -0.17 10.49 24.23
N GLN A 778 0.61 10.03 25.20
CA GLN A 778 1.95 9.48 24.96
C GLN A 778 1.90 8.27 24.00
N HIS A 779 2.74 8.31 22.97
CA HIS A 779 2.77 7.35 21.85
C HIS A 779 1.49 7.29 21.01
N GLN A 780 0.64 8.33 21.01
CA GLN A 780 -0.54 8.37 20.15
C GLN A 780 -0.15 8.32 18.67
N ILE A 781 -0.67 7.31 17.95
CA ILE A 781 -0.68 7.28 16.49
C ILE A 781 -2.00 7.93 16.06
N ILE A 782 -1.94 8.79 15.03
CA ILE A 782 -3.13 9.28 14.32
C ILE A 782 -2.94 8.92 12.84
N THR A 783 -3.86 8.15 12.28
CA THR A 783 -3.95 7.92 10.84
C THR A 783 -4.68 9.09 10.22
N TYR A 784 -4.23 9.52 9.04
CA TYR A 784 -4.98 10.43 8.19
C TYR A 784 -5.03 9.90 6.76
N THR A 785 -6.11 10.22 6.07
CA THR A 785 -6.34 9.87 4.68
C THR A 785 -6.76 11.12 3.92
N VAL A 786 -5.98 11.49 2.92
CA VAL A 786 -6.31 12.58 2.00
C VAL A 786 -6.82 11.94 0.71
N SER A 787 -8.10 12.19 0.39
CA SER A 787 -8.77 11.68 -0.79
C SER A 787 -9.16 12.83 -1.72
N VAL A 788 -9.08 12.61 -3.03
CA VAL A 788 -9.44 13.59 -4.06
C VAL A 788 -10.51 12.99 -4.96
N ARG A 789 -11.64 13.67 -5.09
CA ARG A 789 -12.71 13.32 -6.04
C ARG A 789 -13.10 14.52 -6.90
N GLN A 790 -13.74 14.25 -8.04
CA GLN A 790 -14.29 15.32 -8.87
C GLN A 790 -15.51 15.92 -8.17
N SER A 791 -15.67 17.25 -8.21
CA SER A 791 -16.78 17.92 -7.53
C SER A 791 -18.14 17.44 -8.03
N GLY A 792 -19.05 17.16 -7.10
CA GLY A 792 -20.35 16.54 -7.39
C GLY A 792 -20.31 15.06 -7.82
N SER A 793 -19.17 14.37 -7.64
CA SER A 793 -19.04 12.91 -7.80
C SER A 793 -18.68 12.25 -6.47
N ASP A 794 -19.14 11.01 -6.29
CA ASP A 794 -18.74 10.12 -5.19
C ASP A 794 -17.48 9.30 -5.54
N THR A 795 -17.01 9.34 -6.80
CA THR A 795 -15.84 8.58 -7.26
C THR A 795 -14.53 9.24 -6.85
N ILE A 796 -13.83 8.61 -5.90
CA ILE A 796 -12.46 8.96 -5.52
C ILE A 796 -11.50 8.66 -6.69
N LEU A 797 -10.72 9.67 -7.09
CA LEU A 797 -9.70 9.59 -8.14
C LEU A 797 -8.36 9.12 -7.57
N GLN A 798 -7.94 9.69 -6.44
CA GLN A 798 -6.80 9.23 -5.67
C GLN A 798 -7.10 9.31 -4.17
N SER A 799 -6.54 8.39 -3.41
CA SER A 799 -6.52 8.43 -1.94
C SER A 799 -5.13 8.03 -1.48
N LEU A 800 -4.57 8.77 -0.53
CA LEU A 800 -3.30 8.45 0.14
C LEU A 800 -3.49 8.56 1.64
N SER A 801 -3.13 7.49 2.35
CA SER A 801 -3.09 7.45 3.81
C SER A 801 -1.63 7.44 4.28
N ASP A 802 -1.37 8.16 5.37
CA ASP A 802 -0.14 8.09 6.15
C ASP A 802 -0.50 8.24 7.64
N THR A 803 0.44 7.97 8.53
CA THR A 803 0.27 8.12 9.97
C THR A 803 1.22 9.18 10.50
N VAL A 804 0.86 9.75 11.65
CA VAL A 804 1.74 10.59 12.49
C VAL A 804 1.79 9.99 13.88
N TRP A 805 2.92 10.19 14.57
CA TRP A 805 3.17 9.56 15.87
C TRP A 805 3.68 10.61 16.85
N PHE A 806 2.96 10.75 17.96
CA PHE A 806 3.17 11.80 18.94
C PHE A 806 3.79 11.24 20.23
N VAL A 807 4.85 11.89 20.71
CA VAL A 807 5.55 11.51 21.94
C VAL A 807 5.95 12.76 22.75
N SER A 808 6.00 12.61 24.07
CA SER A 808 6.71 13.55 24.95
C SER A 808 8.13 13.72 24.44
N PRO A 809 8.63 14.96 24.29
CA PRO A 809 10.00 15.24 23.92
C PRO A 809 10.99 14.51 24.85
N ALA A 810 11.65 13.50 24.28
CA ALA A 810 12.79 12.84 24.88
C ALA A 810 14.03 13.74 24.73
N CYS A 811 14.98 13.56 25.63
CA CYS A 811 16.15 14.41 25.74
C CYS A 811 17.38 13.51 25.76
N SER A 812 18.21 13.67 24.75
CA SER A 812 19.42 12.88 24.50
C SER A 812 20.65 13.79 24.61
N ILE A 813 21.83 13.21 24.83
CA ILE A 813 23.08 13.96 25.00
C ILE A 813 24.07 13.52 23.93
N SER A 814 24.58 14.47 23.15
CA SER A 814 25.59 14.23 22.11
C SER A 814 27.02 14.35 22.64
N ASN A 815 27.25 15.22 23.64
CA ASN A 815 28.59 15.51 24.18
C ASN A 815 28.51 15.89 25.67
N ASN A 816 29.51 15.46 26.46
CA ASN A 816 29.68 15.78 27.88
C ASN A 816 31.16 16.00 28.17
N GLN A 817 31.50 17.10 28.85
CA GLN A 817 32.87 17.40 29.28
C GLN A 817 32.86 18.02 30.69
N GLY A 818 33.80 17.59 31.53
CA GLY A 818 33.86 17.97 32.95
C GLY A 818 33.05 17.06 33.89
N THR A 819 33.46 17.06 35.16
CA THR A 819 32.85 16.29 36.27
C THR A 819 33.11 17.05 37.57
N CYS A 820 32.10 17.21 38.42
CA CYS A 820 32.20 17.88 39.70
C CYS A 820 32.54 16.89 40.83
N PRO A 821 33.57 17.15 41.65
CA PRO A 821 33.88 16.32 42.80
C PRO A 821 32.77 16.30 43.86
N GLU A 822 32.54 15.16 44.50
CA GLU A 822 31.62 15.01 45.65
C GLU A 822 31.94 15.91 46.85
N MET A 823 33.16 16.44 46.95
CA MET A 823 33.55 17.43 47.96
C MET A 823 34.35 18.55 47.31
N VAL A 824 33.81 19.78 47.39
CA VAL A 824 34.47 21.01 46.92
C VAL A 824 34.66 21.94 48.12
N ASP A 825 35.84 21.90 48.71
CA ASP A 825 36.21 22.66 49.91
C ASP A 825 37.56 23.38 49.65
N PRO A 826 37.63 24.73 49.69
CA PRO A 826 36.58 25.68 50.06
C PRO A 826 35.59 25.99 48.93
N PRO A 827 34.38 26.51 49.22
CA PRO A 827 33.36 26.85 48.22
C PRO A 827 33.82 27.90 47.19
N ALA A 828 34.86 28.68 47.46
CA ALA A 828 35.46 29.58 46.47
C ALA A 828 36.18 28.87 45.30
N SER A 829 36.24 27.52 45.31
CA SER A 829 36.85 26.72 44.24
C SER A 829 35.85 26.12 43.25
N CYS A 830 34.55 26.04 43.56
CA CYS A 830 33.55 25.44 42.66
C CYS A 830 33.42 26.22 41.34
N GLN A 831 33.55 27.56 41.40
CA GLN A 831 33.57 28.45 40.24
C GLN A 831 34.78 28.27 39.30
N SER A 832 35.81 27.52 39.72
CA SER A 832 37.00 27.23 38.89
C SER A 832 36.94 25.87 38.17
N ILE A 833 35.91 25.07 38.45
CA ILE A 833 35.69 23.77 37.82
C ILE A 833 34.42 23.91 36.98
N THR A 834 34.58 24.02 35.66
CA THR A 834 33.45 24.11 34.73
C THR A 834 33.07 22.75 34.15
N TRP A 835 31.82 22.64 33.75
CA TRP A 835 31.27 21.53 32.98
C TRP A 835 30.53 22.05 31.75
N PHE A 836 30.41 21.19 30.74
CA PHE A 836 29.73 21.45 29.48
C PHE A 836 28.98 20.18 29.06
N SER A 837 27.74 20.36 28.60
CA SER A 837 26.93 19.31 27.99
C SER A 837 26.22 19.85 26.76
N GLN A 838 25.99 18.99 25.78
CA GLN A 838 25.18 19.31 24.61
C GLN A 838 23.99 18.36 24.56
N ALA A 839 22.80 18.93 24.75
CA ALA A 839 21.53 18.20 24.74
C ALA A 839 20.82 18.36 23.40
N VAL A 840 20.09 17.33 23.00
CA VAL A 840 19.27 17.27 21.79
C VAL A 840 17.89 16.73 22.16
N LEU A 841 16.86 17.54 21.87
CA LEU A 841 15.46 17.18 22.05
C LEU A 841 14.94 16.42 20.83
N SER A 842 14.16 15.36 21.05
CA SER A 842 13.50 14.57 20.01
C SER A 842 12.09 14.18 20.49
N PRO A 843 11.02 14.54 19.77
CA PRO A 843 10.99 15.45 18.63
C PRO A 843 11.42 16.88 18.97
N ASP A 844 11.68 17.68 17.93
CA ASP A 844 11.96 19.10 18.09
C ASP A 844 10.70 19.86 18.54
N VAL A 845 10.88 20.83 19.43
CA VAL A 845 9.78 21.57 20.09
C VAL A 845 9.79 23.04 19.71
N THR A 846 8.60 23.66 19.72
CA THR A 846 8.48 25.12 19.55
C THR A 846 8.97 25.90 20.76
N SER A 847 8.91 25.35 21.98
CA SER A 847 9.39 26.04 23.19
C SER A 847 9.91 25.11 24.30
N TYR A 848 10.78 25.65 25.16
CA TYR A 848 11.34 24.99 26.34
C TYR A 848 11.71 26.02 27.41
N GLU A 849 11.80 25.58 28.66
CA GLU A 849 12.19 26.35 29.83
C GLU A 849 13.24 25.56 30.63
N LEU A 850 14.37 26.19 30.95
CA LEU A 850 15.34 25.61 31.88
C LEU A 850 15.09 26.14 33.28
N SER A 851 15.20 25.25 34.26
CA SER A 851 15.15 25.59 35.68
C SER A 851 16.43 25.12 36.38
N THR A 852 17.10 26.07 37.03
CA THR A 852 18.32 25.91 37.81
C THR A 852 18.09 26.47 39.21
N ASN A 853 18.91 26.03 40.16
CA ASN A 853 18.91 26.60 41.52
C ASN A 853 19.98 27.70 41.69
N ASP A 854 20.65 28.10 40.60
CA ASP A 854 21.82 28.97 40.58
C ASP A 854 21.83 29.79 39.26
N ASP A 855 22.39 31.00 39.33
CA ASP A 855 22.48 31.97 38.23
C ASP A 855 23.72 31.72 37.32
N ASN A 856 24.71 30.91 37.76
CA ASN A 856 25.98 30.70 37.04
C ASN A 856 25.91 29.67 35.87
N VAL A 857 24.72 29.39 35.33
CA VAL A 857 24.53 28.45 34.20
C VAL A 857 24.32 29.22 32.90
N GLU A 858 25.26 29.11 31.98
CA GLU A 858 25.19 29.72 30.65
C GLU A 858 24.65 28.72 29.63
N ILE A 859 23.64 29.14 28.86
CA ILE A 859 22.99 28.30 27.84
C ILE A 859 23.11 29.01 26.49
N SER A 860 23.50 28.28 25.46
CA SER A 860 23.49 28.76 24.07
C SER A 860 22.81 27.77 23.14
N THR A 861 22.02 28.28 22.20
CA THR A 861 21.49 27.50 21.08
C THR A 861 22.41 27.69 19.88
N ASP A 862 22.90 26.59 19.32
CA ASP A 862 23.76 26.64 18.14
C ASP A 862 22.91 26.85 16.87
N ASN A 863 22.52 28.10 16.64
CA ASN A 863 21.69 28.51 15.52
C ASN A 863 22.51 28.64 14.22
N SER A 864 23.24 27.59 13.82
CA SER A 864 23.95 27.52 12.54
C SER A 864 22.94 27.33 11.38
N THR A 865 22.61 28.41 10.67
CA THR A 865 21.39 28.50 9.85
C THR A 865 21.41 27.88 8.44
N ASP A 866 22.47 27.18 8.00
CA ASP A 866 22.63 26.81 6.59
C ASP A 866 22.04 25.44 6.16
N ASP A 867 22.26 24.34 6.90
CA ASP A 867 21.95 22.96 6.45
C ASP A 867 20.45 22.56 6.51
N GLY A 868 19.58 23.39 7.10
CA GLY A 868 18.12 23.25 7.11
C GLY A 868 17.48 22.08 7.89
N ILE A 869 18.23 21.04 8.28
CA ILE A 869 17.72 19.82 8.93
C ILE A 869 18.65 19.30 10.05
N HIS A 870 19.10 20.19 10.95
CA HIS A 870 19.76 19.78 12.20
C HIS A 870 18.88 20.07 13.40
N LEU A 871 18.77 19.07 14.27
CA LEU A 871 18.07 19.16 15.55
C LEU A 871 18.68 20.28 16.40
N LYS A 872 17.85 21.01 17.18
CA LYS A 872 18.34 22.09 18.04
C LYS A 872 19.29 21.53 19.11
N HIS A 873 20.58 21.78 18.93
CA HIS A 873 21.60 21.47 19.94
C HIS A 873 21.59 22.57 21.00
N ILE A 874 21.22 22.19 22.22
CA ILE A 874 21.19 23.07 23.39
C ILE A 874 22.50 22.85 24.13
N ASN A 875 23.44 23.77 23.95
CA ASN A 875 24.70 23.80 24.69
C ASN A 875 24.41 24.36 26.10
N VAL A 876 24.65 23.55 27.13
CA VAL A 876 24.48 23.94 28.54
C VAL A 876 25.85 23.88 29.21
N SER A 877 26.29 24.98 29.80
CA SER A 877 27.54 25.06 30.55
C SER A 877 27.35 25.76 31.89
N GLY A 878 28.25 25.48 32.83
CA GLY A 878 28.22 26.10 34.14
C GLY A 878 29.42 25.71 34.97
N ASP A 879 29.39 26.08 36.25
CA ASP A 879 30.39 25.71 37.23
C ASP A 879 29.88 24.64 38.22
N CYS A 880 30.80 24.05 38.97
CA CYS A 880 30.47 23.02 39.94
C CYS A 880 29.85 23.54 41.25
N CYS A 881 29.45 24.81 41.33
CA CYS A 881 28.53 25.28 42.35
C CYS A 881 27.08 24.87 41.99
N ALA A 882 26.80 24.73 40.68
CA ALA A 882 25.52 24.31 40.11
C ALA A 882 25.58 22.93 39.40
N PRO A 883 25.96 21.82 40.06
CA PRO A 883 26.15 20.51 39.42
C PRO A 883 24.84 19.78 39.07
N SER A 884 23.69 20.47 39.02
CA SER A 884 22.36 19.90 38.74
C SER A 884 21.51 20.93 38.00
N VAL A 885 20.98 20.55 36.83
CA VAL A 885 20.20 21.40 35.92
C VAL A 885 19.00 20.63 35.38
N TYR A 886 17.87 21.32 35.22
CA TYR A 886 16.67 20.76 34.59
C TYR A 886 16.34 21.52 33.29
N LEU A 887 16.13 20.78 32.21
CA LEU A 887 15.60 21.27 30.93
C LEU A 887 14.20 20.69 30.75
N SER A 888 13.20 21.58 30.74
CA SER A 888 11.78 21.23 30.61
C SER A 888 11.29 21.66 29.23
N THR A 889 10.58 20.79 28.50
CA THR A 889 9.96 21.16 27.23
C THR A 889 8.55 21.68 27.46
N LEU A 890 8.17 22.76 26.76
CA LEU A 890 6.90 23.44 26.93
C LEU A 890 6.03 23.30 25.68
N GLY A 891 4.82 22.78 25.87
CA GLY A 891 3.80 22.70 24.82
C GLY A 891 3.19 24.05 24.48
N SER A 892 2.35 24.08 23.45
CA SER A 892 1.86 25.34 22.86
C SER A 892 0.97 26.19 23.80
N SER A 893 0.43 25.61 24.87
CA SER A 893 -0.29 26.30 25.94
C SER A 893 0.51 26.51 27.24
N GLY A 894 1.81 26.21 27.25
CA GLY A 894 2.74 26.45 28.36
C GLY A 894 2.83 25.34 29.41
N GLU A 895 2.25 24.18 29.15
CA GLU A 895 2.39 22.96 29.98
C GLU A 895 3.74 22.25 29.75
N VAL A 896 4.27 21.61 30.80
CA VAL A 896 5.51 20.82 30.71
C VAL A 896 5.24 19.46 30.04
N ASN A 897 5.67 19.33 28.78
CA ASN A 897 5.53 18.13 27.96
C ASN A 897 6.54 17.01 28.31
N GLY A 898 7.66 17.37 28.96
CA GLY A 898 8.71 16.46 29.40
C GLY A 898 9.84 17.22 30.11
N GLN A 899 10.69 16.52 30.87
CA GLN A 899 11.81 17.14 31.56
C GLN A 899 13.02 16.20 31.64
N CYS A 900 14.20 16.67 31.24
CA CYS A 900 15.47 16.02 31.54
C CYS A 900 16.21 16.74 32.68
N HIS A 901 16.86 15.93 33.51
CA HIS A 901 17.72 16.37 34.59
C HIS A 901 19.15 15.88 34.32
N PHE A 902 20.08 16.83 34.33
CA PHE A 902 21.52 16.60 34.20
C PHE A 902 22.15 16.76 35.57
N HIS A 903 22.93 15.77 36.01
CA HIS A 903 23.71 15.87 37.23
C HIS A 903 25.18 15.55 36.96
N PHE A 904 26.06 16.52 37.21
CA PHE A 904 27.49 16.46 36.86
C PHE A 904 28.37 15.99 38.01
N GLY A 905 27.94 15.00 38.81
CA GLY A 905 28.75 14.46 39.91
C GLY A 905 30.01 13.69 39.47
N SER A 906 30.68 13.03 40.42
CA SER A 906 31.87 12.18 40.20
C SER A 906 31.71 11.17 39.06
N VAL A 907 30.48 10.69 38.87
CA VAL A 907 30.00 10.05 37.65
C VAL A 907 28.76 10.85 37.22
N PRO A 908 28.75 11.49 36.03
CA PRO A 908 27.58 12.21 35.57
C PRO A 908 26.37 11.26 35.39
N THR A 909 25.21 11.66 35.91
CA THR A 909 23.97 10.91 35.81
C THR A 909 22.87 11.74 35.15
N PHE A 910 22.03 11.06 34.38
CA PHE A 910 21.02 11.68 33.52
C PHE A 910 19.70 10.94 33.71
N THR A 911 18.64 11.69 34.00
CA THR A 911 17.31 11.13 34.22
C THR A 911 16.28 11.92 33.43
N VAL A 912 15.59 11.24 32.51
CA VAL A 912 14.43 11.78 31.80
C VAL A 912 13.18 11.45 32.60
N THR A 913 12.35 12.45 32.83
CA THR A 913 11.12 12.38 33.62
C THR A 913 9.95 12.76 32.72
N HIS A 914 9.09 11.79 32.42
CA HIS A 914 7.84 12.02 31.71
C HIS A 914 6.78 12.54 32.70
N MET A 915 6.23 13.72 32.44
CA MET A 915 5.10 14.22 33.22
C MET A 915 3.82 13.47 32.82
N PRO A 916 3.04 12.94 33.78
CA PRO A 916 1.79 12.26 33.45
C PRO A 916 0.76 13.28 32.93
N THR A 917 0.12 12.96 31.80
CA THR A 917 -0.96 13.78 31.23
C THR A 917 -2.10 13.94 32.23
N VAL A 918 -2.32 15.17 32.70
CA VAL A 918 -3.46 15.48 33.58
C VAL A 918 -4.75 15.37 32.75
N ASN A 919 -5.59 14.38 33.08
CA ASN A 919 -6.92 14.26 32.49
C ASN A 919 -7.79 15.46 32.92
N VAL A 920 -7.78 16.54 32.12
CA VAL A 920 -8.67 17.68 32.31
C VAL A 920 -10.10 17.27 31.92
N SER A 921 -10.81 16.67 32.87
CA SER A 921 -12.25 16.43 32.76
C SER A 921 -12.97 17.77 32.60
N THR A 922 -13.53 18.03 31.43
CA THR A 922 -14.12 19.32 31.03
C THR A 922 -15.48 19.58 31.71
N THR A 923 -15.47 19.79 33.02
CA THR A 923 -16.63 20.33 33.75
C THR A 923 -16.83 21.80 33.35
N ALA A 924 -17.82 22.07 32.50
CA ALA A 924 -18.17 23.42 32.09
C ALA A 924 -18.61 24.28 33.29
N ALA A 925 -17.76 25.24 33.68
CA ALA A 925 -18.01 26.14 34.80
C ALA A 925 -18.23 27.57 34.29
N SER A 926 -19.48 28.03 34.30
CA SER A 926 -19.85 29.39 33.91
C SER A 926 -19.76 30.36 35.10
N THR A 927 -18.78 31.27 35.11
CA THR A 927 -18.70 32.36 36.09
C THR A 927 -18.26 33.67 35.46
N ASN A 928 -19.13 34.68 35.53
CA ASN A 928 -18.74 36.08 35.29
C ASN A 928 -17.90 36.59 36.46
N ALA A 929 -16.71 37.15 36.18
CA ALA A 929 -15.92 37.85 37.18
C ALA A 929 -15.30 39.14 36.62
N THR A 930 -15.86 40.24 37.09
CA THR A 930 -15.39 41.63 37.06
C THR A 930 -13.87 41.83 37.19
N ILE A 931 -13.37 42.86 36.49
CA ILE A 931 -12.01 43.41 36.63
C ILE A 931 -11.73 43.82 38.08
N ALA A 932 -10.57 43.42 38.62
CA ALA A 932 -9.97 43.97 39.83
C ALA A 932 -8.46 44.18 39.63
N SER A 933 -7.92 45.30 40.09
CA SER A 933 -6.51 45.69 39.91
C SER A 933 -5.67 45.43 41.16
N GLY A 934 -4.50 44.80 41.03
CA GLY A 934 -3.55 44.64 42.14
C GLY A 934 -2.19 44.03 41.79
N ASP A 935 -1.14 44.84 41.96
CA ASP A 935 0.26 44.51 42.30
C ASP A 935 0.98 43.28 41.70
N SER A 936 1.46 43.47 40.47
CA SER A 936 2.91 43.55 40.19
C SER A 936 3.88 42.76 41.09
N LYS A 937 4.26 41.54 40.65
CA LYS A 937 5.62 41.01 40.87
C LYS A 937 6.26 40.65 39.53
N LYS A 938 7.56 40.91 39.40
CA LYS A 938 8.28 40.85 38.12
C LYS A 938 8.57 39.40 37.72
N PHE A 939 8.02 38.98 36.58
CA PHE A 939 8.57 37.87 35.80
C PHE A 939 9.49 38.44 34.71
N LEU A 940 10.62 37.77 34.46
CA LEU A 940 11.55 38.12 33.39
C LEU A 940 11.24 37.26 32.16
N ILE A 941 10.31 37.72 31.31
CA ILE A 941 10.05 37.06 30.03
C ILE A 941 11.16 37.48 29.04
N VAL A 942 11.96 36.52 28.58
CA VAL A 942 12.95 36.74 27.51
C VAL A 942 12.23 36.80 26.16
N VAL A 943 11.57 37.92 25.89
CA VAL A 943 11.05 38.22 24.54
C VAL A 943 12.22 38.61 23.66
N ILE A 944 12.61 37.73 22.72
CA ILE A 944 13.60 38.06 21.68
C ILE A 944 12.96 39.11 20.74
N ALA A 945 13.25 40.39 21.01
CA ALA A 945 12.78 41.51 20.23
C ALA A 945 13.51 41.58 18.87
N GLY A 946 13.07 40.78 17.90
CA GLY A 946 13.57 40.80 16.52
C GLY A 946 13.50 42.22 15.94
N SER A 947 14.68 42.80 15.70
CA SER A 947 14.81 44.22 15.32
C SER A 947 14.17 44.53 13.96
N GLY A 948 13.36 45.59 13.90
CA GLY A 948 12.71 46.02 12.67
C GLY A 948 13.69 46.49 11.59
N GLY A 949 14.03 45.61 10.64
CA GLY A 949 14.95 45.91 9.53
C GLY A 949 14.49 45.48 8.12
N THR A 950 13.39 44.72 8.00
CA THR A 950 13.02 44.02 6.75
C THR A 950 11.99 44.74 5.88
N PHE A 951 11.04 45.48 6.47
CA PHE A 951 9.92 46.11 5.73
C PHE A 951 10.34 47.19 4.72
N LEU A 952 11.48 47.86 4.92
CA LEU A 952 11.96 48.91 4.01
C LEU A 952 12.64 48.34 2.75
N ILE A 953 13.23 47.15 2.82
CA ILE A 953 13.94 46.53 1.69
C ILE A 953 12.94 45.94 0.68
N ILE A 954 11.89 45.29 1.15
CA ILE A 954 10.84 44.69 0.29
C ILE A 954 10.07 45.78 -0.50
N PHE A 955 9.81 46.93 0.13
CA PHE A 955 9.14 48.05 -0.54
C PHE A 955 10.03 48.75 -1.59
N VAL A 956 11.35 48.77 -1.38
CA VAL A 956 12.30 49.29 -2.39
C VAL A 956 12.48 48.31 -3.55
N LEU A 957 12.57 47.00 -3.29
CA LEU A 957 12.70 45.97 -4.32
C LEU A 957 11.47 45.88 -5.23
N THR A 958 10.25 45.94 -4.68
CA THR A 958 9.01 45.96 -5.49
C THR A 958 8.93 47.20 -6.39
N ILE A 959 9.33 48.39 -5.91
CA ILE A 959 9.42 49.61 -6.72
C ILE A 959 10.51 49.50 -7.81
N LEU A 960 11.64 48.85 -7.53
CA LEU A 960 12.71 48.60 -8.51
C LEU A 960 12.29 47.64 -9.62
N ILE A 961 11.67 46.51 -9.24
CA ILE A 961 11.14 45.51 -10.19
C ILE A 961 10.03 46.13 -11.06
N TRP A 962 9.14 46.92 -10.48
CA TRP A 962 8.10 47.65 -11.22
C TRP A 962 8.68 48.69 -12.20
N ARG A 963 9.72 49.44 -11.79
CA ARG A 963 10.44 50.38 -12.67
C ARG A 963 11.21 49.70 -13.80
N LEU A 964 11.74 48.50 -13.57
CA LEU A 964 12.42 47.70 -14.60
C LEU A 964 11.42 47.13 -15.61
N ARG A 965 10.30 46.56 -15.14
CA ARG A 965 9.20 46.06 -15.99
C ARG A 965 8.62 47.18 -16.87
N SER A 966 8.38 48.35 -16.28
CA SER A 966 7.92 49.57 -17.00
C SER A 966 8.89 50.09 -18.08
N ARG A 967 10.18 49.76 -18.00
CA ARG A 967 11.18 50.11 -19.05
C ARG A 967 11.23 49.11 -20.20
N ALA A 968 10.86 47.84 -20.00
CA ALA A 968 10.85 46.84 -21.06
C ALA A 968 9.75 47.10 -22.11
N GLU A 969 8.56 47.48 -21.65
CA GLU A 969 7.37 47.64 -22.51
C GLU A 969 7.39 48.88 -23.43
N LYS A 970 8.34 49.81 -23.24
CA LYS A 970 8.42 51.07 -24.01
C LYS A 970 9.33 51.05 -25.25
N ASN A 971 10.07 49.97 -25.50
CA ASN A 971 11.06 49.91 -26.58
C ASN A 971 10.67 49.03 -27.79
N VAL A 972 9.40 48.60 -27.90
CA VAL A 972 8.91 47.80 -29.04
C VAL A 972 7.81 48.52 -29.84
N HIS A 973 7.99 49.82 -30.08
CA HIS A 973 7.30 50.55 -31.15
C HIS A 973 8.12 51.75 -31.62
N ASN A 974 9.02 51.51 -32.58
CA ASN A 974 9.35 52.39 -33.72
C ASN A 974 10.66 51.91 -34.39
N TYR A 975 10.58 51.51 -35.66
CA TYR A 975 11.38 52.09 -36.75
C TYR A 975 11.00 51.41 -38.08
N GLU A 976 10.46 52.18 -39.01
CA GLU A 976 10.12 51.71 -40.36
C GLU A 976 11.26 51.97 -41.37
N ILE A 977 11.35 51.06 -42.34
CA ILE A 977 11.67 51.29 -43.76
C ILE A 977 12.84 52.23 -44.09
N SER A 978 13.93 51.64 -44.58
CA SER A 978 14.50 52.03 -45.87
C SER A 978 15.23 50.87 -46.53
N SER A 979 15.33 50.89 -47.86
CA SER A 979 15.88 49.81 -48.68
C SER A 979 17.32 50.11 -49.12
N PHE A 980 18.09 49.08 -49.48
CA PHE A 980 18.76 49.05 -50.79
C PHE A 980 19.26 47.66 -51.21
N SER A 981 19.47 47.52 -52.53
CA SER A 981 19.89 46.33 -53.28
C SER A 981 21.33 45.87 -53.00
N LEU A 982 21.65 44.57 -53.17
CA LEU A 982 22.64 44.10 -54.17
C LEU A 982 22.79 42.55 -54.31
N ARG A 983 22.63 42.08 -55.56
CA ARG A 983 23.28 40.94 -56.29
C ARG A 983 23.62 39.59 -55.61
N GLN A 984 23.05 38.54 -56.20
CA GLN A 984 23.71 37.39 -56.85
C GLN A 984 25.21 37.09 -56.55
N ALA A 985 25.53 35.82 -56.23
CA ALA A 985 26.41 34.97 -57.09
C ALA A 985 26.50 33.47 -56.67
N ARG A 986 26.37 32.59 -57.68
CA ARG A 986 27.10 31.32 -57.94
C ARG A 986 27.08 30.13 -56.94
N THR A 987 26.52 29.03 -57.44
CA THR A 987 26.99 27.63 -57.23
C THR A 987 28.32 27.36 -57.99
N PRO A 988 29.06 26.28 -57.67
CA PRO A 988 28.86 24.93 -58.28
C PRO A 988 28.38 23.88 -57.24
N GLY A 989 28.04 22.61 -57.53
CA GLY A 989 28.25 21.75 -58.72
C GLY A 989 29.31 20.66 -58.43
N MET A 990 29.20 19.38 -58.86
CA MET A 990 28.24 18.64 -59.71
C MET A 990 28.51 17.10 -59.57
N ILE A 991 27.91 16.23 -60.43
CA ILE A 991 28.21 14.79 -60.71
C ILE A 991 27.37 13.81 -59.83
N LEU A 992 26.23 13.24 -60.30
CA LEU A 992 25.95 12.15 -61.30
C LEU A 992 26.04 10.72 -60.67
N LYS A 993 25.18 9.71 -60.93
CA LYS A 993 24.24 9.31 -62.03
C LYS A 993 22.98 8.58 -61.45
N ARG A 994 21.75 8.68 -62.00
CA ARG A 994 21.05 7.80 -63.02
C ARG A 994 20.82 6.32 -62.59
N GLU A 995 19.71 5.61 -62.88
CA GLU A 995 18.58 5.84 -63.84
C GLU A 995 17.33 4.91 -63.64
N PHE A 996 16.14 5.33 -64.16
CA PHE A 996 14.98 4.53 -64.68
C PHE A 996 14.19 3.53 -63.79
N LEU A 997 12.88 3.18 -63.97
CA LEU A 997 11.70 3.56 -64.81
C LEU A 997 10.43 3.37 -63.90
N ALA A 998 9.49 4.31 -63.74
CA ALA A 998 8.28 4.65 -64.55
C ALA A 998 7.07 3.67 -64.53
N SER A 999 5.89 4.11 -64.03
CA SER A 999 4.54 3.93 -64.66
C SER A 999 3.37 4.59 -63.86
N ASP A 1000 2.95 5.78 -64.30
CA ASP A 1000 1.59 6.38 -64.44
C ASP A 1000 0.48 6.43 -63.35
N ARG A 1001 -0.39 7.45 -63.51
CA ARG A 1001 -1.64 7.78 -62.78
C ARG A 1001 -2.77 8.20 -63.75
N ILE A 1002 -4.03 8.11 -63.33
CA ILE A 1002 -5.17 8.90 -63.84
C ILE A 1002 -6.03 9.26 -62.59
N TRP A 1003 -6.13 10.51 -62.08
CA TRP A 1003 -6.79 11.74 -62.56
C TRP A 1003 -8.34 11.68 -62.52
N ILE A 1004 -9.01 12.58 -61.77
CA ILE A 1004 -9.71 13.83 -62.18
C ILE A 1004 -10.15 14.51 -60.84
N GLN A 1005 -9.86 15.80 -60.52
CA GLN A 1005 -10.56 17.08 -60.88
C GLN A 1005 -12.06 17.14 -60.47
N ASP A 1006 -12.69 18.26 -60.06
CA ASP A 1006 -12.29 19.69 -60.06
C ASP A 1006 -13.02 20.55 -58.97
N GLU A 1007 -12.95 21.89 -59.06
CA GLU A 1007 -13.29 22.89 -58.02
C GLU A 1007 -14.79 23.29 -57.80
N GLU A 1008 -15.12 23.55 -56.52
CA GLU A 1008 -15.83 24.70 -55.90
C GLU A 1008 -17.03 25.49 -56.52
N LYS A 1009 -17.90 25.98 -55.61
CA LYS A 1009 -18.90 27.08 -55.68
C LYS A 1009 -20.36 26.80 -56.15
N GLY A 1010 -21.33 27.35 -55.41
CA GLY A 1010 -22.71 27.60 -55.88
C GLY A 1010 -23.82 27.61 -54.80
N GLU A 1011 -24.32 28.78 -54.39
CA GLU A 1011 -25.55 28.91 -53.58
C GLU A 1011 -26.83 28.99 -54.45
N GLY A 1012 -28.00 28.55 -53.92
CA GLY A 1012 -29.25 29.28 -54.19
C GLY A 1012 -30.58 28.54 -54.47
N LYS A 1013 -31.40 28.38 -53.41
CA LYS A 1013 -32.88 28.53 -53.37
C LYS A 1013 -33.84 27.49 -54.04
N LYS A 1014 -34.60 26.82 -53.15
CA LYS A 1014 -36.07 26.50 -53.18
C LYS A 1014 -36.63 25.49 -54.22
N GLY A 1015 -37.21 24.36 -53.76
CA GLY A 1015 -37.82 23.34 -54.65
C GLY A 1015 -38.96 22.39 -54.17
N ARG A 1016 -39.43 22.42 -52.91
CA ARG A 1016 -40.70 21.81 -52.38
C ARG A 1016 -41.06 20.32 -52.64
N ALA A 1017 -41.30 19.58 -51.54
CA ALA A 1017 -42.22 18.41 -51.38
C ALA A 1017 -41.76 17.02 -51.93
N ARG A 1018 -42.14 15.87 -51.35
CA ARG A 1018 -42.95 15.57 -50.13
C ARG A 1018 -42.68 14.13 -49.60
N ALA A 1019 -43.13 13.86 -48.36
CA ALA A 1019 -43.17 12.57 -47.65
C ALA A 1019 -41.81 11.99 -47.21
N LEU A 1020 -41.69 11.20 -46.13
CA LEU A 1020 -42.70 10.76 -45.15
C LEU A 1020 -42.12 10.83 -43.72
N CYS A 1021 -42.94 11.18 -42.72
CA CYS A 1021 -42.60 11.02 -41.30
C CYS A 1021 -43.60 10.10 -40.63
N ILE A 1022 -43.13 9.27 -39.68
CA ILE A 1022 -43.97 8.67 -38.64
C ILE A 1022 -43.34 9.00 -37.29
N SER A 1023 -44.15 9.50 -36.37
CA SER A 1023 -43.85 9.63 -34.94
C SER A 1023 -45.12 9.24 -34.19
N CYS A 1024 -44.99 8.34 -33.22
CA CYS A 1024 -46.09 7.95 -32.34
C CYS A 1024 -45.89 8.56 -30.96
N THR A 1025 -46.70 9.57 -30.65
CA THR A 1025 -46.84 10.14 -29.31
C THR A 1025 -47.61 9.20 -28.39
N CYS A 1026 -47.30 9.24 -27.09
CA CYS A 1026 -48.39 9.38 -26.11
C CYS A 1026 -47.95 10.27 -24.94
N SER A 1027 -48.86 11.13 -24.47
CA SER A 1027 -48.65 12.07 -23.38
C SER A 1027 -50.00 12.57 -22.86
N PHE A 1028 -50.16 12.74 -21.55
CA PHE A 1028 -51.37 13.30 -20.95
C PHE A 1028 -51.09 14.61 -20.19
N LYS A 1029 -51.38 15.71 -20.90
CA LYS A 1029 -51.92 17.03 -20.45
C LYS A 1029 -52.47 17.09 -19.01
N LYS A 1030 -52.42 18.22 -18.27
CA LYS A 1030 -52.46 19.69 -18.55
C LYS A 1030 -51.82 20.44 -17.34
N MET A 1031 -51.18 21.62 -17.40
CA MET A 1031 -51.69 23.02 -17.57
C MET A 1031 -52.80 23.44 -16.55
N VAL A 1032 -52.86 24.65 -15.95
CA VAL A 1032 -52.04 25.89 -16.05
C VAL A 1032 -52.29 26.88 -14.88
N ASP A 1033 -51.35 27.81 -14.65
CA ASP A 1033 -51.35 29.10 -13.88
C ASP A 1033 -51.93 29.33 -12.45
N ARG A 1034 -51.00 29.76 -11.58
CA ARG A 1034 -50.98 31.01 -10.76
C ARG A 1034 -52.29 31.67 -10.26
N ARG A 1035 -52.38 31.81 -8.92
CA ARG A 1035 -52.28 33.10 -8.16
C ARG A 1035 -52.26 32.86 -6.63
N ARG A 1036 -51.50 33.67 -5.87
CA ARG A 1036 -51.68 33.90 -4.40
C ARG A 1036 -52.58 35.14 -4.21
N PRO A 1037 -53.29 35.31 -3.06
CA PRO A 1037 -52.67 35.84 -1.83
C PRO A 1037 -53.09 35.13 -0.51
N LEU A 1038 -52.48 35.58 0.59
CA LEU A 1038 -52.75 35.30 2.02
C LEU A 1038 -54.03 36.07 2.50
N PRO A 1039 -54.49 36.05 3.79
CA PRO A 1039 -53.90 35.47 5.03
C PRO A 1039 -54.84 34.77 6.08
N TYR A 1040 -54.20 34.03 7.01
CA TYR A 1040 -54.52 33.85 8.47
C TYR A 1040 -55.77 33.09 9.01
N ILE A 1041 -55.59 32.59 10.27
CA ILE A 1041 -56.52 31.91 11.21
C ILE A 1041 -56.95 30.47 10.79
N GLY A 1042 -56.87 29.42 11.63
CA GLY A 1042 -56.30 29.25 12.99
C GLY A 1042 -56.92 28.05 13.75
N VAL A 1043 -56.25 27.53 14.80
CA VAL A 1043 -56.68 26.43 15.73
C VAL A 1043 -56.66 25.02 15.07
N GLU A 1044 -55.75 24.08 15.39
CA GLU A 1044 -55.54 23.27 16.62
C GLU A 1044 -56.64 22.21 16.90
N PHE A 1045 -56.42 21.02 17.49
CA PHE A 1045 -55.25 20.26 17.98
C PHE A 1045 -55.59 18.74 17.81
N TYR A 1046 -54.66 17.78 17.77
CA TYR A 1046 -54.21 17.00 18.96
C TYR A 1046 -53.00 16.08 18.68
N MET A 1047 -52.32 15.72 19.77
CA MET A 1047 -51.05 14.96 19.98
C MET A 1047 -50.56 13.90 18.95
N ILE A 1048 -49.25 13.63 18.73
CA ILE A 1048 -47.96 13.77 19.47
C ILE A 1048 -47.55 12.55 20.35
N ASN A 1049 -46.36 11.98 20.04
CA ASN A 1049 -45.19 11.74 20.93
C ASN A 1049 -44.02 11.23 20.04
N ALA A 1050 -42.80 11.79 20.00
CA ALA A 1050 -41.83 12.28 21.02
C ALA A 1050 -40.93 11.16 21.59
N LEU A 1051 -39.66 11.35 21.96
CA LEU A 1051 -38.76 12.53 22.04
C LEU A 1051 -37.41 12.20 21.35
N CYS A 1052 -36.52 13.08 20.86
CA CYS A 1052 -36.34 14.56 20.86
C CYS A 1052 -35.75 15.25 22.11
N SER A 1053 -34.47 15.65 22.06
CA SER A 1053 -33.91 16.80 22.82
C SER A 1053 -32.78 17.50 22.02
N VAL A 1054 -32.69 18.83 21.77
CA VAL A 1054 -33.03 20.08 22.52
C VAL A 1054 -31.91 20.43 23.52
N GLU A 1055 -31.34 21.66 23.63
CA GLU A 1055 -31.49 23.01 23.02
C GLU A 1055 -30.18 23.85 23.25
N ARG A 1056 -29.87 25.10 22.85
CA ARG A 1056 -30.43 26.24 22.03
C ARG A 1056 -29.17 26.97 21.41
N SER A 1057 -29.01 28.25 21.01
CA SER A 1057 -29.82 29.49 20.85
C SER A 1057 -29.17 30.53 19.92
N GLU A 1058 -30.01 31.11 19.04
CA GLU A 1058 -30.23 32.55 18.81
C GLU A 1058 -29.07 33.56 19.07
N LEU A 1059 -28.60 34.27 18.03
CA LEU A 1059 -29.01 35.67 17.75
C LEU A 1059 -28.39 36.28 16.47
N GLU A 1060 -29.22 37.09 15.80
CA GLU A 1060 -29.00 38.14 14.78
C GLU A 1060 -27.57 38.49 14.25
N SER A 1061 -27.36 38.22 12.94
CA SER A 1061 -26.78 39.19 11.98
C SER A 1061 -27.19 38.88 10.54
#